data_AF-A0A8S0SJ07-F1
#
_entry.id   AF-A0A8S0SJ07-F1
#
_cell.length_a   1.000
_cell.length_b   1.000
_cell.length_c   1.000
_cell.angle_alpha   90.00
_cell.angle_beta   90.00
_cell.angle_gamma   90.00
#
_symmetry.space_group_name_H-M   'P 1'
#
loop_
_entity.id
_entity.type
_entity.pdbx_description
1 polymer ?
#
loop_
_entity_poly.entity_id
_entity_poly.type
_entity_poly.pdbx_seq_one_letter_code
_entity_poly.pdbx_strand_id
1 'polypeptide(L)'
;MSFVLNAYCGIRFCCPDATHWEYVICILNPNPDAMSKMITENASEEFLHSLSNYCAIQGFVEDQFGLGLIARAVEEGISVINPLGIMIFNMGGRPGQAVCERLFERRGLRINKLWQTKILQAADTDISALVEIEKNSRHRFEFFMGLVGDAAYSALRSLLERLENPNTRKDARIFLAELHKRFDSKEASEKCLETYHFQIEDIYVEQYEGFEKRKKLTLMVIPSIFIPEDWSFTFYEGINRHPDSIFKEKTVAELGCGNGWISIAIAEKWSPLKVYGLDINPRAVKISWINLYLNALDDSGLPIYDGEKKTLLDRVEFHESDLLSYCRDNHIELERIVGCIPQILNPNPDAMSKMITENASEEFLHSLSNYCAIQGFVEDQFGLGLIARAVEEGISVINPLGIMIFNMGGRPGQAVCERLFERRGLRINKLWQTKILQAADTDISALVEIEKNSRHRFEFFMGLVGDQPICARTAWTYAKAGGRISHALSVYSCQLRQPNQVKKIFEFLRNGFHDISSSLDLSFEDDSVADEKIPFLAYLTNVLKEISFFPYEQPAGSKRFRSLISSFMRTYHRIPLTADNVVVFPSRTVAIESALRLLSPRLAIVDEQLTRHLPRQWLTSLNIEILWSISVIKRHAHLKSSYISVGFHISLKKRMSTSNPWSNLATNVYSQCTLLLSYSTKDIHYLYPTVYGCIVNFVVTRMVYSDLEVAFVISEEATMFKALSKTVELLQGNTAIISQYYYGCLFHELLAFQLADRHPPAQRVDEKAKTRKAIGFSSSAISVLDHAELSINETSESSLIHMDVDQSFLPITTPVKAAIFESFARQNIAESETDVTSGIKQLIHSSYGFASNGNTELIYADCPEALFNKLVLCCIQEGGTFCFPTGSNGNYVSAAKFLKAVIINVQTNPEVGFKLTEKTLANSLENVHKPWVYISGPTVNPTGLVYSNEEMKTLLTVCAEFGARVVLDTSFSGVEFNSKGQDGWDLDATLEKLSSNNPDFCASLLGGLFFKMLTGGIKFGFLLLNQASLVDAFHGFGGLSKPHRTIKYTLKKLLDLQEGKSKDLVNAIAEKKELLESRYKQLKETLEDCGWEVLEAQAGVSIVAKPSAYLGKNVKIKNDSSTRVIKLDDSNIREAMLLSTGLCINSAVWTGIPGYCRFTFALEESDFKRALDCITKFKSIVAN
;
A
#
# COMPACT_ATOMS: atom_id res chain seq x y z
N MET A 1 -16.40 -44.78 13.26
CA MET A 1 -16.46 -45.64 14.46
C MET A 1 -15.07 -45.58 15.09
N SER A 2 -14.89 -44.82 16.18
CA SER A 2 -13.56 -44.53 16.72
C SER A 2 -13.08 -45.61 17.69
N PHE A 3 -11.81 -45.99 17.62
CA PHE A 3 -11.07 -46.36 18.82
C PHE A 3 -9.78 -45.54 18.90
N VAL A 4 -9.88 -44.51 19.72
CA VAL A 4 -8.82 -43.63 20.21
C VAL A 4 -8.07 -44.37 21.32
N LEU A 5 -6.75 -44.44 21.20
CA LEU A 5 -5.84 -44.70 22.30
C LEU A 5 -5.33 -43.34 22.79
N ASN A 6 -6.04 -42.76 23.76
CA ASN A 6 -5.53 -41.81 24.73
C ASN A 6 -6.52 -41.80 25.89
N ALA A 7 -6.03 -42.14 27.09
CA ALA A 7 -6.82 -42.23 28.30
C ALA A 7 -7.25 -40.82 28.74
N TYR A 8 -8.52 -40.49 28.54
CA TYR A 8 -9.18 -39.35 29.18
C TYR A 8 -10.35 -39.88 30.02
N CYS A 9 -10.35 -39.59 31.33
CA CYS A 9 -11.52 -39.81 32.17
C CYS A 9 -12.56 -38.71 31.89
N GLY A 10 -13.72 -39.08 31.35
CA GLY A 10 -14.89 -38.20 31.25
C GLY A 10 -16.01 -38.70 32.16
N ILE A 11 -16.66 -37.80 32.90
CA ILE A 11 -17.83 -38.07 33.75
C ILE A 11 -19.06 -37.42 33.12
N ARG A 12 -20.20 -38.14 33.09
CA ARG A 12 -21.50 -37.61 32.64
C ARG A 12 -22.51 -37.65 33.79
N PHE A 13 -23.33 -36.59 33.92
CA PHE A 13 -24.45 -36.51 34.87
C PHE A 13 -25.79 -36.51 34.13
N CYS A 14 -26.83 -37.05 34.74
CA CYS A 14 -28.21 -37.02 34.24
C CYS A 14 -29.16 -36.61 35.37
N CYS A 15 -30.05 -35.64 35.12
CA CYS A 15 -31.14 -35.26 36.03
C CYS A 15 -32.49 -35.69 35.42
N PRO A 16 -33.48 -36.19 36.19
CA PRO A 16 -34.62 -36.90 35.61
C PRO A 16 -35.64 -36.05 34.83
N ASP A 17 -35.64 -34.72 34.95
CA ASP A 17 -36.74 -33.87 34.45
C ASP A 17 -36.34 -32.77 33.43
N ALA A 18 -35.21 -32.90 32.73
CA ALA A 18 -34.82 -31.96 31.66
C ALA A 18 -34.59 -32.66 30.32
N THR A 19 -35.26 -32.20 29.27
CA THR A 19 -35.16 -32.70 27.89
C THR A 19 -33.91 -32.23 27.14
N HIS A 20 -32.86 -31.78 27.83
CA HIS A 20 -31.59 -31.31 27.25
C HIS A 20 -30.40 -31.97 27.98
N TRP A 21 -29.41 -32.40 27.19
CA TRP A 21 -28.11 -32.85 27.69
C TRP A 21 -27.22 -31.63 27.92
N GLU A 22 -26.84 -31.33 29.17
CA GLU A 22 -25.75 -30.38 29.43
C GLU A 22 -24.41 -31.13 29.40
N TYR A 23 -23.52 -30.71 28.49
CA TYR A 23 -22.12 -31.11 28.49
C TYR A 23 -21.36 -30.19 29.45
N VAL A 24 -20.99 -30.68 30.63
CA VAL A 24 -19.88 -30.08 31.40
C VAL A 24 -18.63 -30.90 31.08
N ILE A 25 -17.81 -30.38 30.17
CA ILE A 25 -16.45 -30.85 30.00
C ILE A 25 -15.61 -30.12 31.06
N CYS A 26 -15.26 -30.79 32.17
CA CYS A 26 -14.14 -30.32 32.99
C CYS A 26 -12.85 -30.56 32.21
N ILE A 27 -12.49 -29.61 31.34
CA ILE A 27 -11.13 -29.47 30.85
C ILE A 27 -10.37 -28.78 31.99
N LEU A 28 -9.50 -29.50 32.71
CA LEU A 28 -8.37 -28.85 33.36
C LEU A 28 -7.47 -28.34 32.25
N ASN A 29 -7.80 -27.15 31.76
CA ASN A 29 -7.04 -26.40 30.79
C ASN A 29 -6.04 -25.56 31.60
N PRO A 30 -4.73 -25.88 31.66
CA PRO A 30 -3.79 -24.83 32.02
C PRO A 30 -3.71 -23.90 30.81
N ASN A 31 -4.30 -22.72 30.96
CA ASN A 31 -4.17 -21.61 30.03
C ASN A 31 -2.67 -21.37 29.68
N PRO A 32 -2.27 -21.37 28.40
CA PRO A 32 -0.90 -21.05 27.96
C PRO A 32 -0.41 -19.68 28.46
N ASP A 33 -1.30 -18.70 28.63
CA ASP A 33 -0.93 -17.35 29.07
C ASP A 33 -0.59 -17.25 30.57
N ALA A 34 -1.00 -18.23 31.39
CA ALA A 34 -0.62 -18.27 32.80
C ALA A 34 0.77 -18.91 33.02
N MET A 35 1.21 -19.81 32.14
CA MET A 35 2.57 -20.37 32.19
C MET A 35 3.62 -19.47 31.51
N SER A 36 3.23 -18.63 30.56
CA SER A 36 4.12 -17.63 29.96
C SER A 36 4.64 -16.59 30.96
N LYS A 37 4.05 -16.48 32.16
CA LYS A 37 4.51 -15.57 33.22
C LYS A 37 5.45 -16.19 34.26
N MET A 38 5.74 -17.50 34.19
CA MET A 38 6.64 -18.16 35.16
C MET A 38 7.88 -18.82 34.55
N ILE A 39 8.09 -18.70 33.25
CA ILE A 39 9.27 -19.26 32.57
C ILE A 39 9.94 -18.12 31.81
N THR A 40 10.94 -17.50 32.44
CA THR A 40 11.94 -16.72 31.71
C THR A 40 12.94 -17.69 31.09
N GLU A 41 13.47 -17.31 29.93
CA GLU A 41 14.41 -18.07 29.12
C GLU A 41 15.54 -18.66 29.99
N ASN A 42 15.67 -20.00 30.00
CA ASN A 42 16.62 -20.86 30.73
C ASN A 42 16.13 -21.55 32.04
N ALA A 43 15.09 -22.40 31.96
CA ALA A 43 14.84 -23.41 33.00
C ALA A 43 15.59 -24.73 32.69
N SER A 44 16.33 -25.26 33.67
CA SER A 44 17.13 -26.49 33.52
C SER A 44 16.29 -27.78 33.66
N GLU A 45 16.78 -28.89 33.09
CA GLU A 45 16.17 -30.24 33.19
C GLU A 45 15.86 -30.69 34.63
N GLU A 46 16.63 -30.21 35.62
CA GLU A 46 16.40 -30.49 37.05
C GLU A 46 15.04 -29.95 37.56
N PHE A 47 14.55 -28.83 37.02
CA PHE A 47 13.27 -28.25 37.43
C PHE A 47 12.08 -29.06 36.89
N LEU A 48 12.19 -29.61 35.66
CA LEU A 48 11.18 -30.50 35.08
C LEU A 48 11.12 -31.84 35.84
N HIS A 49 12.26 -32.31 36.34
CA HIS A 49 12.33 -33.52 37.15
C HIS A 49 11.74 -33.32 38.56
N SER A 50 11.84 -32.12 39.15
CA SER A 50 11.16 -31.77 40.40
C SER A 50 9.63 -31.66 40.25
N LEU A 51 9.13 -31.24 39.08
CA LEU A 51 7.69 -31.13 38.82
C LEU A 51 7.02 -32.51 38.73
N SER A 52 7.69 -33.49 38.13
CA SER A 52 7.26 -34.90 38.12
C SER A 52 7.21 -35.49 39.53
N ASN A 53 8.19 -35.16 40.38
CA ASN A 53 8.24 -35.63 41.76
C ASN A 53 7.23 -34.95 42.69
N TYR A 54 6.81 -33.71 42.41
CA TYR A 54 5.79 -33.00 43.20
C TYR A 54 4.42 -33.71 43.15
N CYS A 55 4.08 -34.33 42.01
CA CYS A 55 2.85 -35.11 41.87
C CYS A 55 2.84 -36.42 42.69
N ALA A 56 4.00 -36.90 43.14
CA ALA A 56 4.12 -38.14 43.90
C ALA A 56 4.06 -37.97 45.44
N ILE A 57 4.06 -36.74 45.98
CA ILE A 57 4.30 -36.48 47.42
C ILE A 57 3.01 -36.19 48.25
N GLN A 58 1.81 -36.17 47.67
CA GLN A 58 0.56 -35.93 48.43
C GLN A 58 -0.19 -37.24 48.79
N GLY A 59 0.51 -38.15 49.47
CA GLY A 59 0.03 -39.01 50.57
C GLY A 59 -1.38 -39.62 50.58
N PHE A 60 -1.80 -40.41 49.58
CA PHE A 60 -2.93 -41.35 49.70
C PHE A 60 -2.50 -42.80 49.42
N VAL A 61 -2.91 -43.73 50.27
CA VAL A 61 -2.42 -45.12 50.35
C VAL A 61 -2.91 -46.04 49.20
N GLU A 62 -3.69 -45.52 48.25
CA GLU A 62 -4.23 -46.31 47.12
C GLU A 62 -3.45 -46.14 45.80
N ASP A 63 -2.30 -45.45 45.81
CA ASP A 63 -1.64 -44.99 44.59
C ASP A 63 -0.46 -45.84 44.09
N GLN A 64 -0.38 -47.12 44.45
CA GLN A 64 0.50 -48.05 43.73
C GLN A 64 -0.04 -48.39 42.31
N PHE A 65 -1.28 -48.01 41.97
CA PHE A 65 -1.91 -48.29 40.68
C PHE A 65 -2.46 -47.04 39.94
N GLY A 66 -2.15 -45.82 40.39
CA GLY A 66 -2.59 -44.57 39.73
C GLY A 66 -4.10 -44.29 39.85
N LEU A 67 -4.73 -44.72 40.94
CA LEU A 67 -6.18 -44.65 41.15
C LEU A 67 -6.64 -43.40 41.91
N GLY A 68 -5.72 -42.59 42.45
CA GLY A 68 -6.04 -41.41 43.26
C GLY A 68 -6.92 -40.38 42.55
N LEU A 69 -6.71 -40.17 41.25
CA LEU A 69 -7.51 -39.26 40.44
C LEU A 69 -8.95 -39.75 40.24
N ILE A 70 -9.14 -41.08 40.13
CA ILE A 70 -10.47 -41.69 39.95
C ILE A 70 -11.25 -41.65 41.27
N ALA A 71 -10.59 -41.91 42.40
CA ALA A 71 -11.18 -41.80 43.72
C ALA A 71 -11.71 -40.38 44.01
N ARG A 72 -10.91 -39.36 43.69
CA ARG A 72 -11.29 -37.96 43.89
C ARG A 72 -12.47 -37.54 42.99
N ALA A 73 -12.47 -37.97 41.73
CA ALA A 73 -13.56 -37.66 40.81
C ALA A 73 -14.90 -38.35 41.19
N VAL A 74 -14.83 -39.51 41.86
CA VAL A 74 -16.00 -40.19 42.45
C VAL A 74 -16.52 -39.44 43.68
N GLU A 75 -15.65 -39.02 44.59
CA GLU A 75 -16.03 -38.28 45.79
C GLU A 75 -16.63 -36.91 45.46
N GLU A 76 -16.00 -36.17 44.54
CA GLU A 76 -16.54 -34.91 44.05
C GLU A 76 -17.88 -35.14 43.33
N GLY A 77 -18.00 -36.16 42.48
CA GLY A 77 -19.24 -36.47 41.77
C GLY A 77 -20.40 -36.93 42.67
N ILE A 78 -20.13 -37.66 43.76
CA ILE A 78 -21.14 -38.01 44.76
C ILE A 78 -21.69 -36.75 45.45
N SER A 79 -20.84 -35.74 45.68
CA SER A 79 -21.24 -34.50 46.38
C SER A 79 -22.20 -33.62 45.56
N VAL A 80 -22.25 -33.78 44.24
CA VAL A 80 -23.07 -32.97 43.32
C VAL A 80 -24.19 -33.75 42.63
N ILE A 81 -24.31 -35.07 42.84
CA ILE A 81 -25.35 -35.90 42.24
C ILE A 81 -26.52 -36.17 43.21
N ASN A 82 -27.75 -36.12 42.69
CA ASN A 82 -28.98 -36.45 43.43
C ASN A 82 -28.98 -37.94 43.85
N PRO A 83 -29.63 -38.34 44.97
CA PRO A 83 -29.74 -39.73 45.45
C PRO A 83 -30.22 -40.79 44.44
N LEU A 84 -30.88 -40.40 43.35
CA LEU A 84 -31.35 -41.27 42.25
C LEU A 84 -30.52 -41.14 40.97
N GLY A 85 -29.46 -40.31 40.98
CA GLY A 85 -28.62 -40.06 39.82
C GLY A 85 -27.64 -41.20 39.51
N ILE A 86 -27.35 -41.41 38.22
CA ILE A 86 -26.47 -42.46 37.73
C ILE A 86 -25.16 -41.83 37.25
N MET A 87 -24.03 -42.28 37.80
CA MET A 87 -22.69 -41.92 37.32
C MET A 87 -22.18 -43.00 36.37
N ILE A 88 -21.73 -42.60 35.18
CA ILE A 88 -21.21 -43.50 34.15
C ILE A 88 -19.71 -43.22 33.95
N PHE A 89 -18.89 -44.25 34.14
CA PHE A 89 -17.43 -44.21 33.97
C PHE A 89 -17.00 -45.08 32.79
N ASN A 90 -16.15 -44.54 31.91
CA ASN A 90 -15.47 -45.33 30.87
C ASN A 90 -14.02 -45.60 31.30
N MET A 91 -13.66 -46.88 31.45
CA MET A 91 -12.40 -47.29 32.09
C MET A 91 -11.58 -48.20 31.15
N GLY A 92 -10.33 -47.80 30.84
CA GLY A 92 -9.36 -48.61 30.10
C GLY A 92 -8.59 -49.56 31.03
N GLY A 93 -8.41 -50.82 30.60
CA GLY A 93 -8.07 -51.96 31.47
C GLY A 93 -6.64 -52.07 31.99
N ARG A 94 -6.13 -51.11 32.78
CA ARG A 94 -4.90 -51.30 33.58
C ARG A 94 -5.12 -51.61 35.07
N PRO A 95 -6.07 -50.99 35.80
CA PRO A 95 -6.44 -51.50 37.11
C PRO A 95 -7.40 -52.68 36.94
N GLY A 96 -7.12 -53.81 37.59
CA GLY A 96 -7.99 -54.99 37.50
C GLY A 96 -9.44 -54.64 37.87
N GLN A 97 -10.41 -55.10 37.09
CA GLN A 97 -11.85 -54.79 37.22
C GLN A 97 -12.37 -54.90 38.67
N ALA A 98 -11.94 -55.93 39.40
CA ALA A 98 -12.31 -56.17 40.80
C ALA A 98 -11.76 -55.13 41.80
N VAL A 99 -10.75 -54.35 41.43
CA VAL A 99 -10.17 -53.28 42.26
C VAL A 99 -11.03 -52.02 42.15
N CYS A 100 -11.44 -51.66 40.93
CA CYS A 100 -12.33 -50.53 40.69
C CYS A 100 -13.73 -50.76 41.25
N GLU A 101 -14.27 -51.99 41.10
CA GLU A 101 -15.57 -52.34 41.68
C GLU A 101 -15.56 -52.16 43.21
N ARG A 102 -14.52 -52.64 43.89
CA ARG A 102 -14.35 -52.42 45.34
C ARG A 102 -14.16 -50.96 45.72
N LEU A 103 -13.50 -50.16 44.88
CA LEU A 103 -13.27 -48.73 45.11
C LEU A 103 -14.57 -47.92 45.07
N PHE A 104 -15.49 -48.24 44.14
CA PHE A 104 -16.80 -47.58 44.04
C PHE A 104 -17.80 -48.09 45.09
N GLU A 105 -17.82 -49.40 45.38
CA GLU A 105 -18.69 -49.99 46.42
C GLU A 105 -18.35 -49.44 47.82
N ARG A 106 -17.07 -49.26 48.15
CA ARG A 106 -16.63 -48.67 49.44
C ARG A 106 -17.10 -47.22 49.62
N ARG A 107 -17.44 -46.52 48.54
CA ARG A 107 -17.95 -45.14 48.55
C ARG A 107 -19.48 -45.07 48.37
N GLY A 108 -20.17 -46.20 48.57
CA GLY A 108 -21.63 -46.27 48.64
C GLY A 108 -22.35 -46.32 47.29
N LEU A 109 -21.63 -46.50 46.18
CA LEU A 109 -22.22 -46.59 44.85
C LEU A 109 -22.61 -48.03 44.50
N ARG A 110 -23.82 -48.22 43.95
CA ARG A 110 -24.31 -49.51 43.46
C ARG A 110 -23.94 -49.66 41.97
N ILE A 111 -23.14 -50.66 41.64
CA ILE A 111 -22.56 -50.81 40.30
C ILE A 111 -23.48 -51.66 39.40
N ASN A 112 -23.84 -51.13 38.24
CA ASN A 112 -24.51 -51.88 37.17
C ASN A 112 -23.64 -51.88 35.91
N LYS A 113 -23.39 -53.07 35.35
CA LYS A 113 -22.51 -53.24 34.18
C LYS A 113 -23.29 -52.98 32.89
N LEU A 114 -22.94 -51.92 32.17
CA LEU A 114 -23.67 -51.49 30.97
C LEU A 114 -23.17 -52.16 29.68
N TRP A 115 -21.85 -52.36 29.50
CA TRP A 115 -21.27 -53.00 28.31
C TRP A 115 -19.79 -53.42 28.53
N GLN A 116 -19.29 -54.47 27.86
CA GLN A 116 -17.88 -54.89 27.91
C GLN A 116 -17.41 -55.43 26.54
N THR A 117 -16.26 -54.96 26.06
CA THR A 117 -15.58 -55.46 24.85
C THR A 117 -14.18 -55.92 25.21
N LYS A 118 -13.75 -57.09 24.70
CA LYS A 118 -12.36 -57.56 24.86
C LYS A 118 -11.46 -56.85 23.85
N ILE A 119 -10.45 -56.13 24.33
CA ILE A 119 -9.34 -55.63 23.50
C ILE A 119 -8.21 -56.64 23.60
N LEU A 120 -7.75 -57.19 22.48
CA LEU A 120 -6.53 -57.99 22.41
C LEU A 120 -5.33 -57.05 22.53
N GLN A 121 -4.52 -57.25 23.57
CA GLN A 121 -3.26 -56.53 23.78
C GLN A 121 -2.23 -57.00 22.75
N ALA A 122 -1.69 -56.07 21.95
CA ALA A 122 -0.42 -56.29 21.27
C ALA A 122 0.67 -56.37 22.36
N ALA A 123 1.36 -57.50 22.41
CA ALA A 123 2.43 -57.75 23.36
C ALA A 123 3.63 -56.85 23.04
N ASP A 124 4.27 -56.34 24.10
CA ASP A 124 5.64 -55.81 24.05
C ASP A 124 6.52 -56.82 23.32
N THR A 125 7.02 -56.46 22.14
CA THR A 125 7.95 -57.30 21.40
C THR A 125 9.36 -56.86 21.77
N ASP A 126 9.97 -57.68 22.61
CA ASP A 126 11.36 -57.69 22.99
C ASP A 126 12.28 -57.53 21.75
N ILE A 127 13.13 -56.50 21.76
CA ILE A 127 14.05 -56.12 20.68
C ILE A 127 15.11 -57.23 20.42
N SER A 128 15.17 -58.24 21.28
CA SER A 128 16.02 -59.43 21.15
C SER A 128 15.58 -60.41 20.03
N ALA A 129 14.32 -60.38 19.60
CA ALA A 129 13.76 -61.39 18.68
C ALA A 129 13.87 -61.01 17.18
N LEU A 130 14.21 -59.75 16.86
CA LEU A 130 14.26 -59.25 15.48
C LEU A 130 15.50 -59.71 14.69
N VAL A 131 16.50 -60.30 15.34
CA VAL A 131 17.71 -60.84 14.69
C VAL A 131 17.53 -62.30 14.24
N GLU A 132 16.55 -63.04 14.78
CA GLU A 132 16.34 -64.45 14.42
C GLU A 132 15.27 -64.68 13.32
N ILE A 133 14.56 -63.62 12.93
CA ILE A 133 13.44 -63.64 11.96
C ILE A 133 13.91 -63.29 10.53
N GLU A 134 15.19 -63.47 10.23
CA GLU A 134 15.76 -63.15 8.90
C GLU A 134 15.70 -64.32 7.89
N LYS A 135 15.31 -65.53 8.31
CA LYS A 135 15.57 -66.77 7.53
C LYS A 135 14.43 -67.37 6.69
N ASN A 136 13.19 -66.86 6.68
CA ASN A 136 12.16 -67.44 5.80
C ASN A 136 11.15 -66.42 5.25
N SER A 137 11.13 -66.27 3.91
CA SER A 137 10.29 -65.33 3.14
C SER A 137 8.81 -65.72 3.04
N ARG A 138 8.39 -66.88 3.56
CA ARG A 138 7.02 -67.41 3.42
C ARG A 138 6.02 -66.92 4.47
N HIS A 139 6.43 -66.78 5.74
CA HIS A 139 5.55 -66.29 6.82
C HIS A 139 5.41 -64.75 6.87
N ARG A 140 6.27 -64.03 6.13
CA ARG A 140 6.24 -62.56 6.02
C ARG A 140 4.92 -62.00 5.50
N PHE A 141 4.19 -62.74 4.66
CA PHE A 141 3.04 -62.19 3.95
C PHE A 141 1.71 -62.37 4.67
N GLU A 142 1.50 -63.51 5.33
CA GLU A 142 0.20 -63.83 5.94
C GLU A 142 -0.10 -62.99 7.20
N PHE A 143 0.93 -62.53 7.92
CA PHE A 143 0.76 -61.63 9.08
C PHE A 143 0.35 -60.20 8.68
N PHE A 144 0.56 -59.81 7.41
CA PHE A 144 0.17 -58.50 6.88
C PHE A 144 -1.32 -58.40 6.47
N MET A 145 -2.06 -59.52 6.42
CA MET A 145 -3.27 -59.64 5.58
C MET A 145 -4.60 -59.52 6.33
N GLY A 146 -4.72 -58.53 7.22
CA GLY A 146 -5.99 -58.21 7.88
C GLY A 146 -5.95 -56.85 8.57
N LEU A 147 -5.22 -55.90 7.98
CA LEU A 147 -4.89 -54.65 8.61
C LEU A 147 -5.92 -53.57 8.23
N VAL A 148 -6.43 -52.88 9.25
CA VAL A 148 -7.09 -51.57 9.10
C VAL A 148 -6.06 -50.61 8.47
N GLY A 149 -6.48 -49.70 7.58
CA GLY A 149 -5.59 -48.84 6.78
C GLY A 149 -4.41 -48.19 7.52
N ASP A 150 -4.59 -47.80 8.79
CA ASP A 150 -3.51 -47.25 9.63
C ASP A 150 -2.36 -48.24 9.91
N ALA A 151 -2.65 -49.52 10.06
CA ALA A 151 -1.62 -50.54 10.29
C ALA A 151 -0.87 -50.88 8.99
N ALA A 152 -1.54 -50.84 7.84
CA ALA A 152 -0.87 -50.94 6.54
C ALA A 152 0.10 -49.77 6.34
N TYR A 153 -0.33 -48.54 6.63
CA TYR A 153 0.53 -47.36 6.56
C TYR A 153 1.71 -47.40 7.55
N SER A 154 1.50 -47.87 8.78
CA SER A 154 2.57 -48.05 9.77
C SER A 154 3.67 -49.01 9.28
N ALA A 155 3.28 -50.07 8.58
CA ALA A 155 4.24 -50.98 7.97
C ALA A 155 5.00 -50.34 6.79
N LEU A 156 4.35 -49.51 5.98
CA LEU A 156 5.01 -48.72 4.93
C LEU A 156 6.01 -47.70 5.51
N ARG A 157 5.69 -47.08 6.64
CA ARG A 157 6.63 -46.23 7.38
C ARG A 157 7.86 -47.01 7.84
N SER A 158 7.66 -48.21 8.39
CA SER A 158 8.76 -49.08 8.81
C SER A 158 9.62 -49.54 7.62
N LEU A 159 9.00 -49.74 6.46
CA LEU A 159 9.69 -50.03 5.22
C LEU A 159 10.52 -48.83 4.74
N LEU A 160 9.98 -47.61 4.82
CA LEU A 160 10.70 -46.38 4.47
C LEU A 160 11.95 -46.20 5.36
N GLU A 161 11.84 -46.39 6.67
CA GLU A 161 12.99 -46.30 7.59
C GLU A 161 14.13 -47.27 7.20
N ARG A 162 13.78 -48.46 6.68
CA ARG A 162 14.75 -49.42 6.14
C ARG A 162 15.31 -49.00 4.78
N LEU A 163 14.54 -48.32 3.94
CA LEU A 163 15.04 -47.77 2.68
C LEU A 163 15.97 -46.58 2.92
N GLU A 164 15.68 -45.75 3.91
CA GLU A 164 16.52 -44.60 4.26
C GLU A 164 17.88 -45.03 4.82
N ASN A 165 17.91 -46.06 5.65
CA ASN A 165 19.14 -46.59 6.22
C ASN A 165 20.01 -47.30 5.17
N PRO A 166 21.23 -46.81 4.87
CA PRO A 166 22.11 -47.40 3.85
C PRO A 166 22.45 -48.89 4.08
N ASN A 167 22.45 -49.35 5.34
CA ASN A 167 22.79 -50.73 5.68
C ASN A 167 21.65 -51.71 5.36
N THR A 168 20.40 -51.25 5.35
CA THR A 168 19.21 -52.10 5.16
C THR A 168 18.45 -51.80 3.86
N ARG A 169 18.83 -50.72 3.16
CA ARG A 169 18.23 -50.24 1.90
C ARG A 169 18.17 -51.29 0.81
N LYS A 170 19.29 -52.01 0.60
CA LYS A 170 19.39 -53.02 -0.46
C LYS A 170 18.35 -54.12 -0.28
N ASP A 171 18.27 -54.68 0.93
CA ASP A 171 17.33 -55.77 1.23
C ASP A 171 15.88 -55.29 1.23
N ALA A 172 15.63 -54.06 1.66
CA ALA A 172 14.30 -53.44 1.57
C ALA A 172 13.84 -53.25 0.11
N ARG A 173 14.74 -52.84 -0.80
CA ARG A 173 14.43 -52.71 -2.23
C ARG A 173 14.23 -54.06 -2.93
N ILE A 174 15.01 -55.08 -2.56
CA ILE A 174 14.80 -56.46 -3.06
C ILE A 174 13.43 -56.96 -2.61
N PHE A 175 13.07 -56.75 -1.34
CA PHE A 175 11.74 -57.09 -0.83
C PHE A 175 10.61 -56.40 -1.60
N LEU A 176 10.74 -55.10 -1.92
CA LEU A 176 9.79 -54.38 -2.76
C LEU A 176 9.67 -54.97 -4.18
N ALA A 177 10.78 -55.43 -4.77
CA ALA A 177 10.77 -56.09 -6.08
C ALA A 177 9.99 -57.41 -6.05
N GLU A 178 10.19 -58.22 -5.00
CA GLU A 178 9.47 -59.47 -4.77
C GLU A 178 7.98 -59.22 -4.50
N LEU A 179 7.67 -58.16 -3.75
CA LEU A 179 6.29 -57.74 -3.47
C LEU A 179 5.54 -57.36 -4.75
N HIS A 180 6.17 -56.56 -5.62
CA HIS A 180 5.58 -56.16 -6.89
C HIS A 180 5.30 -57.37 -7.81
N LYS A 181 6.23 -58.33 -7.89
CA LYS A 181 6.07 -59.56 -8.69
C LYS A 181 4.90 -60.45 -8.25
N ARG A 182 4.37 -60.25 -7.04
CA ARG A 182 3.25 -61.04 -6.51
C ARG A 182 1.88 -60.57 -7.01
N PHE A 183 1.80 -59.38 -7.60
CA PHE A 183 0.58 -58.76 -8.13
C PHE A 183 0.79 -58.37 -9.60
N ASP A 184 1.09 -59.37 -10.44
CA ASP A 184 1.52 -59.22 -11.83
C ASP A 184 0.39 -58.97 -12.85
N SER A 185 -0.88 -58.98 -12.41
CA SER A 185 -2.04 -58.64 -13.22
C SER A 185 -2.81 -57.43 -12.67
N LYS A 186 -3.44 -56.66 -13.57
CA LYS A 186 -4.22 -55.47 -13.20
C LYS A 186 -5.34 -55.79 -12.20
N GLU A 187 -6.03 -56.91 -12.39
CA GLU A 187 -7.07 -57.40 -11.47
C GLU A 187 -6.52 -57.81 -10.10
N ALA A 188 -5.29 -58.33 -10.04
CA ALA A 188 -4.62 -58.65 -8.77
C ALA A 188 -4.15 -57.39 -8.03
N SER A 189 -3.75 -56.34 -8.77
CA SER A 189 -3.38 -55.03 -8.22
C SER A 189 -4.59 -54.27 -7.68
N GLU A 190 -5.71 -54.24 -8.39
CA GLU A 190 -6.95 -53.58 -7.93
C GLU A 190 -7.48 -54.24 -6.64
N LYS A 191 -7.47 -55.59 -6.59
CA LYS A 191 -7.78 -56.33 -5.35
C LYS A 191 -6.77 -56.06 -4.23
N CYS A 192 -5.52 -55.73 -4.55
CA CYS A 192 -4.49 -55.39 -3.57
C CYS A 192 -4.87 -54.11 -2.81
N LEU A 193 -5.35 -53.09 -3.51
CA LEU A 193 -5.79 -51.84 -2.90
C LEU A 193 -6.99 -52.05 -1.98
N GLU A 194 -7.99 -52.80 -2.44
CA GLU A 194 -9.20 -53.12 -1.65
C GLU A 194 -8.91 -53.98 -0.41
N THR A 195 -7.92 -54.89 -0.49
CA THR A 195 -7.66 -55.88 0.57
C THR A 195 -6.55 -55.44 1.53
N TYR A 196 -5.55 -54.71 1.05
CA TYR A 196 -4.33 -54.37 1.80
C TYR A 196 -4.06 -52.87 1.90
N HIS A 197 -4.94 -52.02 1.37
CA HIS A 197 -4.81 -50.56 1.42
C HIS A 197 -3.53 -50.01 0.75
N PHE A 198 -2.96 -50.73 -0.22
CA PHE A 198 -1.94 -50.21 -1.12
C PHE A 198 -1.98 -50.94 -2.47
N GLN A 199 -1.40 -50.33 -3.51
CA GLN A 199 -1.11 -50.97 -4.79
C GLN A 199 0.25 -50.52 -5.32
N ILE A 200 0.88 -51.34 -6.17
CA ILE A 200 2.09 -50.98 -6.92
C ILE A 200 1.74 -51.06 -8.41
N GLU A 201 1.94 -49.97 -9.13
CA GLU A 201 1.62 -49.87 -10.56
C GLU A 201 2.75 -49.25 -11.37
N ASP A 202 2.82 -49.63 -12.64
CA ASP A 202 3.77 -49.03 -13.61
C ASP A 202 3.04 -47.95 -14.43
N ILE A 203 3.55 -46.73 -14.42
CA ILE A 203 3.12 -45.64 -15.32
C ILE A 203 4.13 -45.48 -16.46
N TYR A 204 3.64 -45.12 -17.65
CA TYR A 204 4.48 -44.94 -18.85
C TYR A 204 4.56 -43.46 -19.22
N VAL A 205 5.77 -42.93 -19.31
CA VAL A 205 6.03 -41.48 -19.38
C VAL A 205 6.38 -41.00 -20.80
N GLU A 206 6.91 -41.87 -21.67
CA GLU A 206 7.26 -41.55 -23.05
C GLU A 206 6.71 -42.57 -24.06
N GLN A 207 6.05 -42.09 -25.12
CA GLN A 207 5.70 -42.87 -26.31
C GLN A 207 6.59 -42.41 -27.47
N TYR A 208 7.70 -43.10 -27.74
CA TYR A 208 8.41 -42.94 -29.01
C TYR A 208 7.66 -43.71 -30.10
N GLU A 209 7.43 -43.08 -31.26
CA GLU A 209 7.09 -43.80 -32.48
C GLU A 209 8.34 -44.57 -32.94
N GLY A 210 8.49 -45.80 -32.44
CA GLY A 210 9.60 -46.69 -32.75
C GLY A 210 9.74 -47.78 -31.68
N PHE A 211 10.08 -49.01 -32.07
CA PHE A 211 10.13 -50.20 -31.21
C PHE A 211 11.24 -50.20 -30.11
N GLU A 212 11.84 -49.05 -29.78
CA GLU A 212 12.89 -48.96 -28.76
C GLU A 212 12.37 -48.33 -27.46
N LYS A 213 12.15 -49.20 -26.46
CA LYS A 213 11.93 -49.01 -25.01
C LYS A 213 11.06 -47.81 -24.56
N ARG A 214 9.80 -48.11 -24.22
CA ARG A 214 8.95 -47.26 -23.37
C ARG A 214 9.60 -47.05 -22.00
N LYS A 215 9.75 -45.80 -21.56
CA LYS A 215 10.25 -45.45 -20.23
C LYS A 215 9.11 -45.56 -19.21
N LYS A 216 9.34 -46.28 -18.11
CA LYS A 216 8.34 -46.61 -17.09
C LYS A 216 8.79 -46.15 -15.70
N LEU A 217 7.85 -45.69 -14.88
CA LEU A 217 8.05 -45.46 -13.45
C LEU A 217 7.18 -46.43 -12.65
N THR A 218 7.76 -47.08 -11.64
CA THR A 218 7.04 -47.97 -10.73
C THR A 218 6.65 -47.21 -9.48
N LEU A 219 5.36 -47.14 -9.16
CA LEU A 219 4.82 -46.31 -8.09
C LEU A 219 3.97 -47.13 -7.13
N MET A 220 4.15 -46.87 -5.83
CA MET A 220 3.25 -47.27 -4.77
C MET A 220 2.19 -46.20 -4.54
N VAL A 221 0.94 -46.64 -4.35
CA VAL A 221 -0.24 -45.80 -4.14
C VAL A 221 -1.03 -46.34 -2.95
N ILE A 222 -1.62 -45.45 -2.15
CA ILE A 222 -2.46 -45.78 -0.97
C ILE A 222 -3.76 -44.95 -1.01
N PRO A 223 -4.85 -45.36 -0.33
CA PRO A 223 -6.16 -44.69 -0.38
C PRO A 223 -6.13 -43.19 -0.03
N SER A 224 -5.24 -42.78 0.88
CA SER A 224 -5.10 -41.39 1.32
C SER A 224 -4.39 -40.45 0.33
N ILE A 225 -4.00 -40.92 -0.85
CA ILE A 225 -3.30 -40.15 -1.89
C ILE A 225 -4.01 -40.35 -3.24
N PHE A 226 -4.03 -39.30 -4.06
CA PHE A 226 -4.60 -39.33 -5.40
C PHE A 226 -3.76 -40.19 -6.37
N ILE A 227 -4.44 -40.96 -7.22
CA ILE A 227 -3.81 -41.82 -8.24
C ILE A 227 -3.46 -40.96 -9.47
N PRO A 228 -2.37 -41.22 -10.22
CA PRO A 228 -2.14 -40.52 -11.49
C PRO A 228 -3.32 -40.72 -12.48
N GLU A 229 -4.01 -39.63 -12.82
CA GLU A 229 -5.19 -39.61 -13.71
C GLU A 229 -5.04 -38.55 -14.80
N ASP A 230 -6.04 -38.42 -15.69
CA ASP A 230 -6.06 -37.48 -16.82
C ASP A 230 -5.59 -36.06 -16.45
N TRP A 231 -5.89 -35.59 -15.22
CA TRP A 231 -5.48 -34.27 -14.73
C TRP A 231 -3.95 -34.12 -14.65
N SER A 232 -3.25 -35.07 -14.02
CA SER A 232 -1.81 -35.00 -13.82
C SER A 232 -1.04 -35.42 -15.09
N PHE A 233 -1.59 -36.31 -15.91
CA PHE A 233 -1.05 -36.60 -17.24
C PHE A 233 -1.12 -35.39 -18.18
N THR A 234 -2.24 -34.67 -18.18
CA THR A 234 -2.38 -33.41 -18.95
C THR A 234 -1.35 -32.38 -18.51
N PHE A 235 -1.09 -32.29 -17.19
CA PHE A 235 -0.08 -31.37 -16.68
C PHE A 235 1.32 -31.73 -17.18
N TYR A 236 1.71 -32.99 -17.06
CA TYR A 236 3.00 -33.48 -17.54
C TYR A 236 3.16 -33.33 -19.06
N GLU A 237 2.08 -33.56 -19.83
CA GLU A 237 2.07 -33.30 -21.27
C GLU A 237 2.34 -31.82 -21.59
N GLY A 238 1.73 -30.89 -20.84
CA GLY A 238 1.99 -29.46 -20.97
C GLY A 238 3.43 -29.09 -20.63
N ILE A 239 3.99 -29.67 -19.57
CA ILE A 239 5.42 -29.51 -19.21
C ILE A 239 6.32 -29.98 -20.36
N ASN A 240 5.99 -31.11 -20.99
CA ASN A 240 6.71 -31.69 -22.13
C ASN A 240 6.69 -30.82 -23.40
N ARG A 241 5.91 -29.73 -23.47
CA ARG A 241 5.92 -28.81 -24.64
C ARG A 241 7.03 -27.77 -24.59
N HIS A 242 7.78 -27.69 -23.49
CA HIS A 242 8.99 -26.88 -23.42
C HIS A 242 10.20 -27.55 -24.08
N PRO A 243 11.25 -26.79 -24.46
CA PRO A 243 12.52 -27.36 -24.91
C PRO A 243 13.19 -28.20 -23.82
N ASP A 244 13.97 -29.22 -24.19
CA ASP A 244 14.66 -30.13 -23.25
C ASP A 244 15.58 -29.43 -22.24
N SER A 245 16.00 -28.19 -22.50
CA SER A 245 16.80 -27.40 -21.56
C SER A 245 16.00 -26.78 -20.41
N ILE A 246 14.67 -26.95 -20.35
CA ILE A 246 13.81 -26.20 -19.43
C ILE A 246 14.14 -26.43 -17.94
N PHE A 247 14.44 -27.66 -17.53
CA PHE A 247 14.82 -28.00 -16.15
C PHE A 247 16.29 -28.37 -15.98
N LYS A 248 17.06 -28.46 -17.07
CA LYS A 248 18.46 -28.88 -17.00
C LYS A 248 19.29 -27.96 -16.10
N GLU A 249 19.98 -28.57 -15.13
CA GLU A 249 20.81 -27.87 -14.14
C GLU A 249 20.04 -26.81 -13.32
N LYS A 250 18.71 -26.93 -13.22
CA LYS A 250 17.85 -25.99 -12.48
C LYS A 250 17.48 -26.50 -11.10
N THR A 251 17.29 -25.57 -10.18
CA THR A 251 16.60 -25.82 -8.90
C THR A 251 15.09 -25.67 -9.10
N VAL A 252 14.33 -26.72 -8.80
CA VAL A 252 12.90 -26.85 -9.09
C VAL A 252 12.13 -27.13 -7.81
N ALA A 253 10.97 -26.52 -7.64
CA ALA A 253 9.97 -26.96 -6.66
C ALA A 253 8.70 -27.44 -7.37
N GLU A 254 8.17 -28.58 -6.94
CA GLU A 254 6.84 -29.07 -7.30
C GLU A 254 5.87 -28.86 -6.12
N LEU A 255 4.76 -28.16 -6.37
CA LEU A 255 3.68 -27.94 -5.40
C LEU A 255 2.57 -28.97 -5.62
N GLY A 256 2.21 -29.68 -4.55
CA GLY A 256 1.23 -30.77 -4.57
C GLY A 256 1.79 -32.01 -5.24
N CYS A 257 2.98 -32.47 -4.81
CA CYS A 257 3.67 -33.57 -5.47
C CYS A 257 2.95 -34.92 -5.33
N GLY A 258 2.01 -35.06 -4.39
CA GLY A 258 1.21 -36.27 -4.20
C GLY A 258 2.09 -37.49 -3.91
N ASN A 259 2.09 -38.47 -4.82
CA ASN A 259 2.95 -39.66 -4.71
C ASN A 259 4.36 -39.47 -5.34
N GLY A 260 4.70 -38.26 -5.79
CA GLY A 260 6.03 -37.86 -6.24
C GLY A 260 6.36 -38.17 -7.71
N TRP A 261 5.42 -38.70 -8.50
CA TRP A 261 5.73 -39.22 -9.82
C TRP A 261 6.19 -38.16 -10.82
N ILE A 262 5.64 -36.95 -10.79
CA ILE A 262 6.05 -35.85 -11.68
C ILE A 262 7.44 -35.35 -11.29
N SER A 263 7.73 -35.15 -10.00
CA SER A 263 9.08 -34.84 -9.50
C SER A 263 10.13 -35.83 -10.01
N ILE A 264 9.83 -37.13 -9.93
CA ILE A 264 10.70 -38.21 -10.41
C ILE A 264 10.83 -38.14 -11.94
N ALA A 265 9.72 -38.00 -12.67
CA ALA A 265 9.73 -37.89 -14.13
C ALA A 265 10.51 -36.67 -14.62
N ILE A 266 10.42 -35.53 -13.91
CA ILE A 266 11.19 -34.32 -14.21
C ILE A 266 12.69 -34.60 -14.06
N ALA A 267 13.07 -35.22 -12.93
CA ALA A 267 14.46 -35.52 -12.65
C ALA A 267 15.08 -36.50 -13.64
N GLU A 268 14.32 -37.53 -14.01
CA GLU A 268 14.75 -38.61 -14.89
C GLU A 268 14.89 -38.17 -16.37
N LYS A 269 14.10 -37.18 -16.79
CA LYS A 269 14.10 -36.70 -18.18
C LYS A 269 15.06 -35.54 -18.43
N TRP A 270 15.10 -34.56 -17.53
CA TRP A 270 15.75 -33.28 -17.81
C TRP A 270 17.00 -32.99 -16.98
N SER A 271 17.43 -33.90 -16.11
CA SER A 271 18.66 -33.75 -15.29
C SER A 271 18.75 -32.39 -14.56
N PRO A 272 17.76 -32.02 -13.73
CA PRO A 272 17.80 -30.82 -12.90
C PRO A 272 18.91 -30.90 -11.85
N LEU A 273 19.33 -29.74 -11.35
CA LEU A 273 20.27 -29.68 -10.23
C LEU A 273 19.63 -30.29 -8.98
N LYS A 274 18.39 -29.87 -8.68
CA LYS A 274 17.58 -30.36 -7.56
C LYS A 274 16.09 -30.17 -7.82
N VAL A 275 15.26 -31.11 -7.35
CA VAL A 275 13.80 -31.04 -7.34
C VAL A 275 13.32 -31.22 -5.90
N TYR A 276 12.59 -30.24 -5.40
CA TYR A 276 11.89 -30.29 -4.11
C TYR A 276 10.41 -30.58 -4.36
N GLY A 277 9.97 -31.81 -4.10
CA GLY A 277 8.56 -32.16 -4.08
C GLY A 277 7.93 -31.76 -2.76
N LEU A 278 6.93 -30.89 -2.81
CA LEU A 278 6.30 -30.28 -1.65
C LEU A 278 4.83 -30.69 -1.58
N ASP A 279 4.43 -31.24 -0.43
CA ASP A 279 3.03 -31.61 -0.19
C ASP A 279 2.64 -31.34 1.27
N ILE A 280 1.39 -30.95 1.48
CA ILE A 280 0.84 -30.68 2.81
C ILE A 280 0.37 -31.99 3.49
N ASN A 281 0.15 -33.06 2.71
CA ASN A 281 -0.22 -34.36 3.23
C ASN A 281 1.03 -35.15 3.68
N PRO A 282 1.21 -35.40 4.99
CA PRO A 282 2.39 -36.10 5.50
C PRO A 282 2.50 -37.56 5.06
N ARG A 283 1.38 -38.21 4.67
CA ARG A 283 1.42 -39.56 4.09
C ARG A 283 1.92 -39.51 2.65
N ALA A 284 1.55 -38.47 1.90
CA ALA A 284 1.97 -38.25 0.51
C ALA A 284 3.49 -38.12 0.37
N VAL A 285 4.11 -37.34 1.26
CA VAL A 285 5.56 -37.16 1.34
C VAL A 285 6.29 -38.49 1.58
N LYS A 286 5.83 -39.29 2.54
CA LYS A 286 6.47 -40.60 2.85
C LYS A 286 6.35 -41.60 1.70
N ILE A 287 5.19 -41.66 1.05
CA ILE A 287 5.02 -42.51 -0.13
C ILE A 287 5.87 -42.02 -1.30
N SER A 288 6.02 -40.69 -1.48
CA SER A 288 6.91 -40.11 -2.49
C SER A 288 8.37 -40.55 -2.30
N TRP A 289 8.85 -40.61 -1.05
CA TRP A 289 10.17 -41.16 -0.75
C TRP A 289 10.30 -42.64 -1.12
N ILE A 290 9.30 -43.48 -0.80
CA ILE A 290 9.28 -44.90 -1.22
C ILE A 290 9.34 -45.00 -2.75
N ASN A 291 8.55 -44.19 -3.45
CA ASN A 291 8.53 -44.12 -4.91
C ASN A 291 9.86 -43.66 -5.50
N LEU A 292 10.56 -42.74 -4.84
CA LEU A 292 11.91 -42.36 -5.24
C LEU A 292 12.86 -43.55 -5.17
N TYR A 293 12.85 -44.32 -4.08
CA TYR A 293 13.70 -45.51 -3.95
C TYR A 293 13.35 -46.61 -4.95
N LEU A 294 12.06 -46.79 -5.28
CA LEU A 294 11.62 -47.74 -6.31
C LEU A 294 12.25 -47.46 -7.67
N ASN A 295 12.43 -46.18 -8.01
CA ASN A 295 12.93 -45.74 -9.31
C ASN A 295 14.42 -45.38 -9.32
N ALA A 296 15.02 -45.08 -8.17
CA ALA A 296 16.45 -44.77 -8.04
C ALA A 296 17.34 -46.01 -7.94
N LEU A 297 16.76 -47.16 -7.60
CA LEU A 297 17.46 -48.42 -7.38
C LEU A 297 16.89 -49.51 -8.30
N ASP A 298 17.77 -50.35 -8.84
CA ASP A 298 17.34 -51.54 -9.59
C ASP A 298 16.76 -52.63 -8.69
N ASP A 299 16.27 -53.73 -9.29
CA ASP A 299 15.67 -54.85 -8.56
C ASP A 299 16.65 -55.60 -7.65
N SER A 300 17.96 -55.38 -7.81
CA SER A 300 19.00 -55.92 -6.92
C SER A 300 19.38 -54.95 -5.80
N GLY A 301 18.73 -53.79 -5.74
CA GLY A 301 18.98 -52.72 -4.76
C GLY A 301 20.23 -51.89 -5.07
N LEU A 302 20.76 -51.95 -6.29
CA LEU A 302 21.91 -51.13 -6.71
C LEU A 302 21.45 -49.78 -7.29
N PRO A 303 22.18 -48.68 -7.08
CA PRO A 303 21.81 -47.38 -7.62
C PRO A 303 21.84 -47.33 -9.15
N ILE A 304 20.83 -46.66 -9.71
CA ILE A 304 20.73 -46.36 -11.13
C ILE A 304 21.35 -44.97 -11.36
N TYR A 305 22.34 -44.91 -12.26
CA TYR A 305 23.07 -43.69 -12.59
C TYR A 305 22.61 -43.13 -13.93
N ASP A 306 22.48 -41.81 -14.00
CA ASP A 306 22.27 -41.07 -15.23
C ASP A 306 23.61 -40.78 -15.96
N GLY A 307 23.53 -40.06 -17.09
CA GLY A 307 24.69 -39.69 -17.90
C GLY A 307 25.73 -38.80 -17.20
N GLU A 308 25.38 -38.17 -16.07
CA GLU A 308 26.26 -37.35 -15.24
C GLU A 308 26.80 -38.12 -14.02
N LYS A 309 26.57 -39.43 -13.94
CA LYS A 309 26.90 -40.29 -12.79
C LYS A 309 26.21 -39.86 -11.50
N LYS A 310 25.03 -39.24 -11.59
CA LYS A 310 24.15 -38.97 -10.45
C LYS A 310 22.98 -39.94 -10.46
N THR A 311 22.39 -40.14 -9.30
CA THR A 311 21.18 -40.95 -9.11
C THR A 311 19.98 -40.02 -8.90
N LEU A 312 18.76 -40.56 -9.00
CA LEU A 312 17.56 -39.81 -8.63
C LEU A 312 17.59 -39.35 -7.15
N LEU A 313 18.25 -40.09 -6.26
CA LEU A 313 18.44 -39.71 -4.84
C LEU A 313 19.32 -38.46 -4.69
N ASP A 314 20.21 -38.18 -5.64
CA ASP A 314 21.00 -36.94 -5.64
C ASP A 314 20.16 -35.75 -6.11
N ARG A 315 19.13 -35.99 -6.93
CA ARG A 315 18.37 -34.96 -7.63
C ARG A 315 17.02 -34.62 -6.99
N VAL A 316 16.37 -35.51 -6.26
CA VAL A 316 15.01 -35.30 -5.74
C VAL A 316 14.96 -35.41 -4.22
N GLU A 317 14.19 -34.52 -3.59
CA GLU A 317 13.83 -34.60 -2.17
C GLU A 317 12.34 -34.28 -1.99
N PHE A 318 11.73 -34.86 -0.95
CA PHE A 318 10.33 -34.61 -0.62
C PHE A 318 10.18 -34.08 0.81
N HIS A 319 9.38 -33.03 0.98
CA HIS A 319 9.20 -32.34 2.26
C HIS A 319 7.73 -32.04 2.53
N GLU A 320 7.33 -32.15 3.79
CA GLU A 320 6.04 -31.64 4.25
C GLU A 320 6.09 -30.11 4.23
N SER A 321 5.18 -29.49 3.49
CA SER A 321 5.21 -28.04 3.26
C SER A 321 3.81 -27.52 2.93
N ASP A 322 3.43 -26.42 3.55
CA ASP A 322 2.29 -25.61 3.10
C ASP A 322 2.78 -24.71 1.96
N LEU A 323 2.50 -25.12 0.73
CA LEU A 323 3.02 -24.50 -0.49
C LEU A 323 4.55 -24.36 -0.45
N LEU A 324 5.08 -23.14 -0.45
CA LEU A 324 6.51 -22.85 -0.55
C LEU A 324 7.15 -22.54 0.82
N SER A 325 6.46 -22.80 1.94
CA SER A 325 6.99 -22.52 3.28
C SER A 325 8.37 -23.16 3.50
N TYR A 326 8.54 -24.44 3.15
CA TYR A 326 9.82 -25.12 3.27
C TYR A 326 10.96 -24.40 2.53
N CYS A 327 10.72 -23.94 1.30
CA CYS A 327 11.72 -23.21 0.52
C CYS A 327 12.04 -21.85 1.14
N ARG A 328 11.04 -21.15 1.64
CA ARG A 328 11.20 -19.83 2.28
C ARG A 328 11.99 -19.93 3.58
N ASP A 329 11.64 -20.89 4.43
CA ASP A 329 12.24 -21.09 5.75
C ASP A 329 13.70 -21.57 5.64
N ASN A 330 14.03 -22.30 4.57
CA ASN A 330 15.39 -22.76 4.28
C ASN A 330 16.16 -21.84 3.30
N HIS A 331 15.62 -20.68 2.94
CA HIS A 331 16.24 -19.71 2.02
C HIS A 331 16.66 -20.32 0.66
N ILE A 332 15.82 -21.19 0.10
CA ILE A 332 16.05 -21.85 -1.19
C ILE A 332 15.59 -20.92 -2.32
N GLU A 333 16.52 -20.52 -3.18
CA GLU A 333 16.21 -19.81 -4.42
C GLU A 333 15.84 -20.79 -5.54
N LEU A 334 14.71 -20.54 -6.19
CA LEU A 334 14.13 -21.44 -7.20
C LEU A 334 14.27 -20.87 -8.61
N GLU A 335 14.61 -21.70 -9.59
CA GLU A 335 14.58 -21.31 -11.00
C GLU A 335 13.31 -21.77 -11.70
N ARG A 336 12.66 -22.81 -11.16
CA ARG A 336 11.40 -23.34 -11.67
C ARG A 336 10.45 -23.65 -10.51
N ILE A 337 9.18 -23.32 -10.70
CA ILE A 337 8.10 -23.73 -9.81
C ILE A 337 7.07 -24.40 -10.68
N VAL A 338 6.70 -25.63 -10.36
CA VAL A 338 5.62 -26.35 -11.05
C VAL A 338 4.52 -26.64 -10.03
N GLY A 339 3.26 -26.41 -10.38
CA GLY A 339 2.16 -26.56 -9.43
C GLY A 339 0.93 -27.21 -10.04
N CYS A 340 0.50 -28.30 -9.43
CA CYS A 340 -0.78 -28.96 -9.70
C CYS A 340 -1.51 -29.13 -8.36
N ILE A 341 -2.12 -28.04 -7.89
CA ILE A 341 -2.73 -27.96 -6.56
C ILE A 341 -4.24 -27.79 -6.63
N PRO A 342 -4.99 -28.08 -5.54
CA PRO A 342 -6.44 -28.01 -5.50
C PRO A 342 -7.01 -26.64 -5.88
N GLN A 343 -8.20 -26.64 -6.50
CA GLN A 343 -8.86 -25.43 -7.04
C GLN A 343 -10.35 -25.36 -6.69
N ILE A 344 -10.77 -26.03 -5.62
CA ILE A 344 -12.17 -26.09 -5.17
C ILE A 344 -12.18 -25.86 -3.67
N LEU A 345 -13.05 -24.96 -3.20
CA LEU A 345 -13.19 -24.72 -1.76
C LEU A 345 -13.84 -25.91 -1.07
N ASN A 346 -13.33 -26.25 0.11
CA ASN A 346 -13.98 -27.25 0.96
C ASN A 346 -15.39 -26.76 1.38
N PRO A 347 -16.44 -27.60 1.29
CA PRO A 347 -17.77 -27.26 1.80
C PRO A 347 -17.80 -26.91 3.30
N ASN A 348 -16.80 -27.38 4.07
CA ASN A 348 -16.56 -27.03 5.46
C ASN A 348 -15.14 -26.43 5.63
N PRO A 349 -14.97 -25.11 5.46
CA PRO A 349 -13.67 -24.46 5.52
C PRO A 349 -12.93 -24.66 6.86
N ASP A 350 -13.66 -24.71 7.97
CA ASP A 350 -13.12 -24.91 9.32
C ASP A 350 -12.54 -26.32 9.54
N ALA A 351 -12.89 -27.28 8.68
CA ALA A 351 -12.29 -28.61 8.72
C ALA A 351 -10.84 -28.57 8.22
N MET A 352 -10.51 -27.66 7.30
CA MET A 352 -9.21 -27.56 6.65
C MET A 352 -8.23 -26.64 7.39
N SER A 353 -8.71 -25.86 8.38
CA SER A 353 -7.87 -25.01 9.25
C SER A 353 -7.31 -25.75 10.46
N LYS A 354 -7.63 -27.04 10.63
CA LYS A 354 -7.12 -27.89 11.70
C LYS A 354 -5.69 -28.32 11.41
N MET A 355 -4.92 -28.60 12.48
CA MET A 355 -3.57 -29.14 12.36
C MET A 355 -3.59 -30.45 11.56
N ILE A 356 -2.95 -30.43 10.39
CA ILE A 356 -2.83 -31.61 9.53
C ILE A 356 -1.77 -32.51 10.15
N THR A 357 -2.12 -33.76 10.42
CA THR A 357 -1.21 -34.74 11.03
C THR A 357 -1.32 -36.08 10.31
N GLU A 358 -0.29 -36.91 10.41
CA GLU A 358 -0.27 -38.24 9.79
C GLU A 358 -1.34 -39.21 10.34
N ASN A 359 -1.92 -38.89 11.50
CA ASN A 359 -2.98 -39.64 12.17
C ASN A 359 -4.39 -39.20 11.77
N ALA A 360 -4.53 -38.22 10.86
CA ALA A 360 -5.83 -37.84 10.33
C ALA A 360 -6.46 -38.97 9.50
N SER A 361 -7.78 -38.95 9.33
CA SER A 361 -8.49 -40.00 8.58
C SER A 361 -8.06 -40.05 7.12
N GLU A 362 -8.09 -41.24 6.52
CA GLU A 362 -7.75 -41.43 5.11
C GLU A 362 -8.60 -40.55 4.18
N GLU A 363 -9.91 -40.45 4.46
CA GLU A 363 -10.83 -39.59 3.73
C GLU A 363 -10.44 -38.11 3.81
N PHE A 364 -10.03 -37.62 4.99
CA PHE A 364 -9.62 -36.23 5.16
C PHE A 364 -8.32 -35.95 4.40
N LEU A 365 -7.31 -36.82 4.54
CA LEU A 365 -6.03 -36.67 3.83
C LEU A 365 -6.19 -36.78 2.31
N HIS A 366 -7.06 -37.67 1.84
CA HIS A 366 -7.41 -37.75 0.42
C HIS A 366 -8.08 -36.45 -0.05
N SER A 367 -8.98 -35.88 0.74
CA SER A 367 -9.69 -34.64 0.40
C SER A 367 -8.76 -33.42 0.21
N LEU A 368 -7.55 -33.43 0.78
CA LEU A 368 -6.54 -32.37 0.58
C LEU A 368 -6.08 -32.25 -0.88
N SER A 369 -6.27 -33.28 -1.70
CA SER A 369 -5.97 -33.25 -3.15
C SER A 369 -7.07 -32.59 -3.99
N ASN A 370 -8.30 -32.56 -3.46
CA ASN A 370 -9.48 -32.04 -4.16
C ASN A 370 -9.90 -30.66 -3.66
N TYR A 371 -9.69 -30.38 -2.37
CA TYR A 371 -10.23 -29.21 -1.70
C TYR A 371 -9.15 -28.34 -1.06
N CYS A 372 -9.37 -27.02 -1.05
CA CYS A 372 -8.55 -26.04 -0.34
C CYS A 372 -9.38 -25.22 0.66
N ALA A 373 -8.70 -24.61 1.63
CA ALA A 373 -9.28 -23.63 2.55
C ALA A 373 -9.36 -22.24 1.91
N ILE A 374 -10.17 -21.35 2.49
CA ILE A 374 -10.18 -19.92 2.16
C ILE A 374 -8.82 -19.31 2.49
N GLN A 375 -8.23 -18.56 1.56
CA GLN A 375 -6.88 -18.00 1.70
C GLN A 375 -6.88 -16.49 2.00
N GLY A 376 -8.03 -15.81 1.96
CA GLY A 376 -8.13 -14.36 2.14
C GLY A 376 -7.92 -13.55 0.86
N PHE A 377 -8.06 -14.19 -0.32
CA PHE A 377 -7.90 -13.56 -1.63
C PHE A 377 -9.24 -13.35 -2.32
N VAL A 378 -9.32 -12.35 -3.20
CA VAL A 378 -10.51 -12.13 -4.05
C VAL A 378 -10.78 -13.36 -4.93
N GLU A 379 -9.73 -14.09 -5.28
CA GLU A 379 -9.75 -15.33 -6.05
C GLU A 379 -10.37 -16.53 -5.30
N ASP A 380 -10.57 -16.46 -3.98
CA ASP A 380 -11.25 -17.51 -3.20
C ASP A 380 -12.67 -17.76 -3.71
N GLN A 381 -13.37 -16.70 -4.16
CA GLN A 381 -14.73 -16.83 -4.69
C GLN A 381 -14.81 -17.70 -5.96
N PHE A 382 -13.67 -17.99 -6.59
CA PHE A 382 -13.54 -18.84 -7.77
C PHE A 382 -12.81 -20.17 -7.48
N GLY A 383 -12.47 -20.45 -6.21
CA GLY A 383 -11.64 -21.60 -5.84
C GLY A 383 -10.16 -21.44 -6.20
N LEU A 384 -9.70 -20.24 -6.56
CA LEU A 384 -8.34 -19.99 -7.03
C LEU A 384 -7.42 -19.35 -5.98
N GLY A 385 -7.90 -19.17 -4.74
CA GLY A 385 -7.14 -18.53 -3.66
C GLY A 385 -5.82 -19.23 -3.33
N LEU A 386 -5.79 -20.57 -3.37
CA LEU A 386 -4.56 -21.33 -3.12
C LEU A 386 -3.49 -21.09 -4.19
N ILE A 387 -3.89 -21.02 -5.47
CA ILE A 387 -2.99 -20.67 -6.58
C ILE A 387 -2.51 -19.22 -6.44
N ALA A 388 -3.41 -18.29 -6.10
CA ALA A 388 -3.06 -16.89 -5.86
C ALA A 388 -1.97 -16.76 -4.79
N ARG A 389 -2.13 -17.44 -3.65
CA ARG A 389 -1.12 -17.50 -2.59
C ARG A 389 0.18 -18.14 -3.07
N ALA A 390 0.11 -19.28 -3.78
CA ALA A 390 1.29 -19.96 -4.33
C ALA A 390 2.10 -19.08 -5.28
N VAL A 391 1.43 -18.27 -6.11
CA VAL A 391 2.10 -17.31 -7.01
C VAL A 391 2.80 -16.21 -6.22
N GLU A 392 2.16 -15.64 -5.20
CA GLU A 392 2.77 -14.58 -4.38
C GLU A 392 3.95 -15.08 -3.54
N GLU A 393 3.82 -16.27 -2.94
CA GLU A 393 4.95 -16.94 -2.30
C GLU A 393 6.06 -17.25 -3.31
N GLY A 394 5.68 -17.69 -4.51
CA GLY A 394 6.59 -17.93 -5.63
C GLY A 394 7.38 -16.69 -6.03
N ILE A 395 6.74 -15.52 -6.10
CA ILE A 395 7.42 -14.24 -6.38
C ILE A 395 8.54 -13.98 -5.38
N SER A 396 8.38 -14.42 -4.13
CA SER A 396 9.37 -14.17 -3.08
C SER A 396 10.63 -15.05 -3.18
N VAL A 397 10.53 -16.26 -3.74
CA VAL A 397 11.63 -17.25 -3.79
C VAL A 397 12.19 -17.51 -5.18
N ILE A 398 11.44 -17.17 -6.24
CA ILE A 398 11.85 -17.47 -7.62
C ILE A 398 12.94 -16.50 -8.09
N ASN A 399 13.92 -16.98 -8.85
CA ASN A 399 14.92 -16.12 -9.49
C ASN A 399 14.28 -15.15 -10.50
N PRO A 400 14.92 -13.99 -10.77
CA PRO A 400 14.37 -12.99 -11.70
C PRO A 400 14.00 -13.53 -13.10
N LEU A 401 14.73 -14.55 -13.58
CA LEU A 401 14.49 -15.21 -14.87
C LEU A 401 13.77 -16.57 -14.73
N GLY A 402 13.25 -16.86 -13.55
CA GLY A 402 12.57 -18.12 -13.28
C GLY A 402 11.21 -18.20 -13.94
N ILE A 403 10.69 -19.43 -14.03
CA ILE A 403 9.43 -19.75 -14.70
C ILE A 403 8.55 -20.50 -13.71
N MET A 404 7.30 -20.07 -13.59
CA MET A 404 6.26 -20.81 -12.88
C MET A 404 5.36 -21.52 -13.89
N ILE A 405 5.03 -22.79 -13.66
CA ILE A 405 4.18 -23.58 -14.55
C ILE A 405 3.03 -24.13 -13.72
N PHE A 406 1.80 -23.73 -14.04
CA PHE A 406 0.62 -24.14 -13.28
C PHE A 406 -0.40 -24.85 -14.16
N ASN A 407 -0.98 -25.92 -13.62
CA ASN A 407 -2.14 -26.57 -14.18
C ASN A 407 -3.42 -25.88 -13.67
N MET A 408 -4.28 -25.41 -14.57
CA MET A 408 -5.45 -24.59 -14.24
C MET A 408 -6.73 -25.20 -14.80
N GLY A 409 -7.66 -25.52 -13.91
CA GLY A 409 -9.02 -25.92 -14.26
C GLY A 409 -9.79 -24.70 -14.77
N GLY A 410 -10.27 -24.76 -16.00
CA GLY A 410 -10.99 -23.69 -16.69
C GLY A 410 -12.41 -23.44 -16.20
N ARG A 411 -12.85 -24.02 -15.07
CA ARG A 411 -14.20 -23.81 -14.52
C ARG A 411 -14.53 -22.33 -14.31
N PRO A 412 -13.64 -21.49 -13.73
CA PRO A 412 -13.89 -20.05 -13.58
C PRO A 412 -13.87 -19.26 -14.89
N GLY A 413 -13.61 -19.91 -16.01
CA GLY A 413 -13.39 -19.26 -17.29
C GLY A 413 -11.96 -18.77 -17.50
N GLN A 414 -11.57 -18.76 -18.77
CA GLN A 414 -10.18 -18.48 -19.17
C GLN A 414 -9.70 -17.10 -18.69
N ALA A 415 -10.52 -16.05 -18.88
CA ALA A 415 -10.14 -14.69 -18.51
C ALA A 415 -9.87 -14.54 -17.00
N VAL A 416 -10.60 -15.26 -16.15
CA VAL A 416 -10.37 -15.23 -14.69
C VAL A 416 -9.07 -15.94 -14.34
N CYS A 417 -8.79 -17.08 -14.97
CA CYS A 417 -7.55 -17.84 -14.77
C CYS A 417 -6.32 -17.06 -15.20
N GLU A 418 -6.37 -16.38 -16.36
CA GLU A 418 -5.26 -15.56 -16.86
C GLU A 418 -5.07 -14.33 -15.96
N ARG A 419 -6.17 -13.62 -15.64
CA ARG A 419 -6.10 -12.41 -14.81
C ARG A 419 -5.45 -12.64 -13.45
N LEU A 420 -5.58 -13.84 -12.86
CA LEU A 420 -4.91 -14.22 -11.61
C LEU A 420 -3.40 -13.95 -11.65
N PHE A 421 -2.72 -14.31 -12.74
CA PHE A 421 -1.28 -14.13 -12.87
C PHE A 421 -0.94 -12.73 -13.41
N GLU A 422 -1.69 -12.22 -14.38
CA GLU A 422 -1.42 -10.90 -14.98
C GLU A 422 -1.46 -9.79 -13.93
N ARG A 423 -2.48 -9.79 -13.06
CA ARG A 423 -2.60 -8.78 -12.00
C ARG A 423 -1.46 -8.79 -10.99
N ARG A 424 -0.71 -9.91 -10.91
CA ARG A 424 0.49 -10.08 -10.07
C ARG A 424 1.78 -9.75 -10.82
N GLY A 425 1.68 -9.22 -12.03
CA GLY A 425 2.82 -8.75 -12.83
C GLY A 425 3.50 -9.85 -13.64
N LEU A 426 2.81 -10.97 -13.92
CA LEU A 426 3.33 -12.05 -14.75
C LEU A 426 2.86 -11.91 -16.21
N ARG A 427 3.74 -12.32 -17.15
CA ARG A 427 3.41 -12.69 -18.53
C ARG A 427 3.03 -14.15 -18.55
N ILE A 428 1.98 -14.48 -19.29
CA ILE A 428 1.46 -15.84 -19.39
C ILE A 428 1.63 -16.33 -20.81
N ASN A 429 2.02 -17.59 -20.95
CA ASN A 429 1.94 -18.33 -22.19
C ASN A 429 1.15 -19.62 -21.95
N LYS A 430 0.09 -19.86 -22.70
CA LYS A 430 -0.67 -21.11 -22.63
C LYS A 430 0.04 -22.18 -23.43
N LEU A 431 0.62 -23.16 -22.74
CA LEU A 431 1.40 -24.24 -23.36
C LEU A 431 0.50 -25.32 -23.96
N TRP A 432 -0.57 -25.64 -23.24
CA TRP A 432 -1.45 -26.74 -23.57
C TRP A 432 -2.85 -26.52 -23.01
N GLN A 433 -3.86 -27.08 -23.69
CA GLN A 433 -5.23 -27.12 -23.20
C GLN A 433 -5.93 -28.37 -23.74
N THR A 434 -6.68 -29.04 -22.86
CA THR A 434 -7.59 -30.14 -23.23
C THR A 434 -8.90 -30.03 -22.45
N LYS A 435 -9.86 -30.93 -22.69
CA LYS A 435 -11.06 -31.09 -21.87
C LYS A 435 -10.98 -32.40 -21.12
N ILE A 436 -11.32 -32.37 -19.85
CA ILE A 436 -11.36 -33.56 -18.99
C ILE A 436 -12.74 -33.70 -18.37
N LEU A 437 -13.15 -34.93 -18.09
CA LEU A 437 -14.41 -35.18 -17.39
C LEU A 437 -14.31 -34.64 -15.96
N GLN A 438 -15.40 -34.06 -15.48
CA GLN A 438 -15.50 -33.67 -14.08
C GLN A 438 -15.54 -34.94 -13.22
N ALA A 439 -14.66 -35.02 -12.22
CA ALA A 439 -14.64 -36.13 -11.28
C ALA A 439 -15.98 -36.22 -10.53
N ALA A 440 -16.48 -37.44 -10.34
CA ALA A 440 -17.84 -37.69 -9.84
C ALA A 440 -18.01 -37.36 -8.34
N ASP A 441 -16.90 -37.35 -7.60
CA ASP A 441 -16.78 -37.03 -6.18
C ASP A 441 -16.65 -35.52 -5.89
N THR A 442 -16.52 -34.71 -6.94
CA THR A 442 -16.41 -33.25 -6.81
C THR A 442 -17.79 -32.61 -6.78
N ASP A 443 -18.19 -32.03 -5.65
CA ASP A 443 -19.43 -31.27 -5.54
C ASP A 443 -19.28 -29.86 -6.16
N ILE A 444 -20.07 -29.58 -7.20
CA ILE A 444 -20.14 -28.26 -7.86
C ILE A 444 -21.32 -27.40 -7.38
N SER A 445 -22.09 -27.85 -6.37
CA SER A 445 -23.24 -27.12 -5.85
C SER A 445 -22.90 -25.71 -5.35
N ALA A 446 -21.72 -25.54 -4.74
CA ALA A 446 -21.19 -24.25 -4.31
C ALA A 446 -21.06 -23.25 -5.49
N LEU A 447 -20.65 -23.73 -6.66
CA LEU A 447 -20.52 -22.89 -7.87
C LEU A 447 -21.88 -22.42 -8.37
N VAL A 448 -22.92 -23.25 -8.22
CA VAL A 448 -24.30 -22.89 -8.56
C VAL A 448 -24.83 -21.76 -7.66
N GLU A 449 -24.51 -21.80 -6.36
CA GLU A 449 -24.88 -20.73 -5.43
C GLU A 449 -24.16 -19.41 -5.76
N ILE A 450 -22.89 -19.47 -6.17
CA ILE A 450 -22.16 -18.28 -6.64
C ILE A 450 -22.80 -17.69 -7.90
N GLU A 451 -23.21 -18.51 -8.87
CA GLU A 451 -23.92 -18.01 -10.08
C GLU A 451 -25.30 -17.39 -9.78
N LYS A 452 -25.95 -17.76 -8.68
CA LYS A 452 -27.22 -17.14 -8.28
C LYS A 452 -27.01 -15.74 -7.72
N ASN A 453 -25.91 -15.54 -7.01
CA ASN A 453 -25.63 -14.32 -6.25
C ASN A 453 -24.65 -13.37 -6.95
N SER A 454 -24.06 -13.78 -8.08
CA SER A 454 -23.09 -12.99 -8.85
C SER A 454 -23.44 -12.92 -10.33
N ARG A 455 -22.81 -11.98 -11.05
CA ARG A 455 -22.90 -11.89 -12.52
C ARG A 455 -21.95 -12.87 -13.24
N HIS A 456 -21.10 -13.57 -12.50
CA HIS A 456 -20.14 -14.49 -13.07
C HIS A 456 -20.82 -15.77 -13.56
N ARG A 457 -20.26 -16.37 -14.62
CA ARG A 457 -20.72 -17.67 -15.16
C ARG A 457 -19.53 -18.60 -15.26
N PHE A 458 -19.65 -19.77 -14.66
CA PHE A 458 -18.65 -20.81 -14.80
C PHE A 458 -18.78 -21.51 -16.15
N GLU A 459 -17.70 -22.11 -16.62
CA GLU A 459 -17.58 -22.75 -17.92
C GLU A 459 -17.46 -24.27 -17.77
N PHE A 460 -18.53 -24.98 -18.13
CA PHE A 460 -18.58 -26.44 -18.26
C PHE A 460 -18.99 -26.83 -19.68
N PHE A 461 -18.85 -28.09 -20.06
CA PHE A 461 -19.31 -28.61 -21.35
C PHE A 461 -20.08 -29.92 -21.16
N MET A 462 -21.04 -30.19 -22.05
CA MET A 462 -21.75 -31.47 -22.08
C MET A 462 -20.85 -32.53 -22.74
N GLY A 463 -20.26 -33.41 -21.94
CA GLY A 463 -19.24 -34.37 -22.38
C GLY A 463 -17.97 -33.72 -22.92
N LEU A 464 -17.08 -34.52 -23.51
CA LEU A 464 -15.78 -34.04 -24.03
C LEU A 464 -15.89 -33.31 -25.38
N VAL A 465 -16.94 -33.61 -26.16
CA VAL A 465 -17.12 -33.11 -27.54
C VAL A 465 -17.89 -31.78 -27.58
N GLY A 466 -18.60 -31.42 -26.51
CA GLY A 466 -19.37 -30.19 -26.45
C GLY A 466 -18.47 -28.97 -26.68
N ASP A 467 -18.81 -28.13 -27.65
CA ASP A 467 -18.04 -26.96 -28.09
C ASP A 467 -18.49 -25.67 -27.39
N GLN A 468 -19.78 -25.58 -27.02
CA GLN A 468 -20.35 -24.44 -26.31
C GLN A 468 -20.29 -24.62 -24.78
N PRO A 469 -19.81 -23.61 -24.04
CA PRO A 469 -19.82 -23.66 -22.59
C PRO A 469 -21.27 -23.54 -22.04
N ILE A 470 -21.55 -24.29 -20.99
CA ILE A 470 -22.77 -24.23 -20.18
C ILE A 470 -22.43 -23.74 -18.77
N CYS A 471 -23.36 -23.01 -18.14
CA CYS A 471 -23.19 -22.50 -16.79
C CYS A 471 -23.25 -23.63 -15.73
N ALA A 472 -22.75 -23.36 -14.51
CA ALA A 472 -22.75 -24.32 -13.41
C ALA A 472 -24.16 -24.84 -13.11
N ARG A 473 -25.20 -23.98 -13.15
CA ARG A 473 -26.60 -24.40 -12.94
C ARG A 473 -27.06 -25.48 -13.92
N THR A 474 -26.77 -25.29 -15.20
CA THR A 474 -27.11 -26.25 -16.26
C THR A 474 -26.28 -27.52 -16.11
N ALA A 475 -24.98 -27.37 -15.84
CA ALA A 475 -24.05 -28.49 -15.65
C ALA A 475 -24.49 -29.38 -14.47
N TRP A 476 -24.82 -28.77 -13.33
CA TRP A 476 -25.28 -29.48 -12.13
C TRP A 476 -26.60 -30.22 -12.35
N THR A 477 -27.55 -29.58 -13.03
CA THR A 477 -28.84 -30.21 -13.37
C THR A 477 -28.64 -31.38 -14.34
N TYR A 478 -27.78 -31.22 -15.35
CA TYR A 478 -27.46 -32.27 -16.31
C TYR A 478 -26.72 -33.45 -15.66
N ALA A 479 -25.75 -33.16 -14.79
CA ALA A 479 -25.03 -34.18 -14.04
C ALA A 479 -25.95 -34.99 -13.11
N LYS A 480 -26.86 -34.32 -12.39
CA LYS A 480 -27.88 -34.98 -11.56
C LYS A 480 -28.84 -35.87 -12.36
N ALA A 481 -29.06 -35.55 -13.64
CA ALA A 481 -29.86 -36.37 -14.54
C ALA A 481 -29.06 -37.55 -15.17
N GLY A 482 -27.82 -37.80 -14.71
CA GLY A 482 -26.95 -38.87 -15.22
C GLY A 482 -26.10 -38.46 -16.44
N GLY A 483 -26.13 -37.20 -16.84
CA GLY A 483 -25.28 -36.66 -17.88
C GLY A 483 -23.82 -36.52 -17.44
N ARG A 484 -22.87 -36.62 -18.38
CA ARG A 484 -21.45 -36.37 -18.11
C ARG A 484 -21.08 -34.94 -18.45
N ILE A 485 -20.46 -34.22 -17.51
CA ILE A 485 -19.95 -32.87 -17.74
C ILE A 485 -18.42 -32.89 -17.82
N SER A 486 -17.86 -31.97 -18.58
CA SER A 486 -16.42 -31.75 -18.68
C SER A 486 -16.08 -30.28 -18.45
N HIS A 487 -14.81 -29.98 -18.24
CA HIS A 487 -14.28 -28.61 -18.20
C HIS A 487 -12.91 -28.58 -18.87
N ALA A 488 -12.47 -27.38 -19.29
CA ALA A 488 -11.15 -27.21 -19.87
C ALA A 488 -10.07 -27.34 -18.78
N LEU A 489 -8.91 -27.90 -19.13
CA LEU A 489 -7.72 -27.95 -18.29
C LEU A 489 -6.57 -27.35 -19.09
N SER A 490 -5.97 -26.28 -18.57
CA SER A 490 -4.94 -25.49 -19.26
C SER A 490 -3.63 -25.50 -18.47
N VAL A 491 -2.51 -25.66 -19.17
CA VAL A 491 -1.18 -25.53 -18.59
C VAL A 491 -0.58 -24.19 -19.00
N TYR A 492 -0.30 -23.34 -18.01
CA TYR A 492 0.26 -22.01 -18.22
C TYR A 492 1.71 -21.95 -17.76
N SER A 493 2.57 -21.35 -18.59
CA SER A 493 3.91 -20.91 -18.23
C SER A 493 3.89 -19.41 -17.94
N CYS A 494 4.37 -19.03 -16.76
CA CYS A 494 4.28 -17.67 -16.24
C CYS A 494 5.68 -17.12 -15.89
N GLN A 495 5.99 -15.90 -16.31
CA GLN A 495 7.26 -15.21 -16.07
C GLN A 495 7.01 -13.78 -15.57
N LEU A 496 7.88 -13.24 -14.73
CA LEU A 496 7.73 -11.87 -14.25
C LEU A 496 8.04 -10.86 -15.36
N ARG A 497 7.16 -9.85 -15.56
CA ARG A 497 7.35 -8.77 -16.55
C ARG A 497 8.62 -7.95 -16.27
N GLN A 498 8.80 -7.54 -15.02
CA GLN A 498 9.94 -6.76 -14.54
C GLN A 498 10.33 -7.27 -13.15
N PRO A 499 11.13 -8.34 -13.08
CA PRO A 499 11.23 -9.18 -11.89
C PRO A 499 11.69 -8.43 -10.65
N ASN A 500 12.69 -7.56 -10.77
CA ASN A 500 13.24 -6.82 -9.62
C ASN A 500 12.23 -5.83 -9.06
N GLN A 501 11.47 -5.16 -9.93
CA GLN A 501 10.46 -4.17 -9.56
C GLN A 501 9.23 -4.85 -8.95
N VAL A 502 8.73 -5.92 -9.58
CA VAL A 502 7.60 -6.70 -9.07
C VAL A 502 7.93 -7.30 -7.70
N LYS A 503 9.11 -7.90 -7.53
CA LYS A 503 9.56 -8.40 -6.23
C LYS A 503 9.56 -7.33 -5.13
N LYS A 504 10.08 -6.12 -5.42
CA LYS A 504 10.06 -5.00 -4.46
C LYS A 504 8.64 -4.61 -4.06
N ILE A 505 7.70 -4.59 -5.00
CA ILE A 505 6.30 -4.28 -4.74
C ILE A 505 5.68 -5.31 -3.77
N PHE A 506 5.87 -6.60 -4.04
CA PHE A 506 5.33 -7.66 -3.17
C PHE A 506 6.03 -7.73 -1.80
N GLU A 507 7.33 -7.43 -1.73
CA GLU A 507 8.04 -7.30 -0.45
C GLU A 507 7.45 -6.17 0.41
N PHE A 508 7.16 -5.01 -0.19
CA PHE A 508 6.50 -3.90 0.50
C PHE A 508 5.11 -4.28 1.02
N LEU A 509 4.29 -4.95 0.19
CA LEU A 509 2.95 -5.39 0.58
C LEU A 509 2.98 -6.37 1.77
N ARG A 510 3.93 -7.31 1.78
CA ARG A 510 4.09 -8.27 2.89
C ARG A 510 4.52 -7.60 4.20
N ASN A 511 5.23 -6.48 4.14
CA ASN A 511 5.79 -5.77 5.29
C ASN A 511 4.81 -4.72 5.85
N GLY A 512 3.63 -5.16 6.30
CA GLY A 512 2.66 -4.29 7.01
C GLY A 512 1.58 -3.64 6.14
N PHE A 513 1.43 -4.07 4.88
CA PHE A 513 0.42 -3.56 3.94
C PHE A 513 -0.37 -4.70 3.26
N HIS A 514 -0.55 -5.82 3.95
CA HIS A 514 -1.21 -7.01 3.38
C HIS A 514 -2.66 -6.71 2.98
N ASP A 515 -3.37 -5.87 3.74
CA ASP A 515 -4.78 -5.53 3.51
C ASP A 515 -5.04 -4.87 2.15
N ILE A 516 -4.03 -4.22 1.57
CA ILE A 516 -4.14 -3.56 0.26
C ILE A 516 -3.55 -4.39 -0.89
N SER A 517 -3.05 -5.61 -0.63
CA SER A 517 -2.57 -6.54 -1.67
C SER A 517 -3.66 -6.84 -2.70
N SER A 518 -4.90 -7.00 -2.23
CA SER A 518 -6.10 -7.22 -3.05
C SER A 518 -6.39 -6.08 -4.04
N SER A 519 -5.84 -4.89 -3.81
CA SER A 519 -6.01 -3.71 -4.66
C SER A 519 -4.91 -3.59 -5.72
N LEU A 520 -3.84 -4.38 -5.64
CA LEU A 520 -2.82 -4.41 -6.67
C LEU A 520 -3.40 -5.01 -7.96
N ASP A 521 -3.28 -4.24 -9.04
CA ASP A 521 -3.59 -4.71 -10.39
C ASP A 521 -2.47 -4.30 -11.35
N LEU A 522 -1.64 -5.27 -11.70
CA LEU A 522 -0.56 -5.16 -12.70
C LEU A 522 -0.92 -5.83 -14.03
N SER A 523 -2.20 -6.03 -14.32
CA SER A 523 -2.65 -6.48 -15.64
C SER A 523 -2.60 -5.30 -16.62
N PHE A 524 -2.03 -5.50 -17.81
CA PHE A 524 -1.88 -4.43 -18.79
C PHE A 524 -2.19 -4.97 -20.19
N GLU A 525 -3.03 -4.26 -20.93
CA GLU A 525 -3.27 -4.54 -22.36
C GLU A 525 -2.08 -4.10 -23.22
N ASP A 526 -1.37 -3.04 -22.80
CA ASP A 526 -0.23 -2.45 -23.49
C ASP A 526 1.03 -2.51 -22.60
N ASP A 527 2.08 -3.16 -23.11
CA ASP A 527 3.38 -3.30 -22.44
C ASP A 527 4.00 -1.94 -22.10
N SER A 528 3.76 -0.89 -22.89
CA SER A 528 4.29 0.45 -22.62
C SER A 528 3.71 1.08 -21.35
N VAL A 529 2.46 0.75 -21.00
CA VAL A 529 1.82 1.17 -19.74
C VAL A 529 2.45 0.42 -18.57
N ALA A 530 2.76 -0.87 -18.75
CA ALA A 530 3.47 -1.67 -17.74
C ALA A 530 4.88 -1.11 -17.48
N ASP A 531 5.58 -0.72 -18.56
CA ASP A 531 6.92 -0.14 -18.53
C ASP A 531 6.99 1.22 -17.83
N GLU A 532 5.87 1.93 -17.75
CA GLU A 532 5.75 3.17 -16.98
C GLU A 532 5.31 2.90 -15.52
N LYS A 533 4.27 2.07 -15.33
CA LYS A 533 3.61 1.91 -14.02
C LYS A 533 4.43 1.06 -13.04
N ILE A 534 4.99 -0.06 -13.49
CA ILE A 534 5.69 -0.99 -12.59
C ILE A 534 6.95 -0.35 -11.96
N PRO A 535 7.84 0.34 -12.72
CA PRO A 535 8.98 1.03 -12.13
C PRO A 535 8.56 2.13 -11.15
N PHE A 536 7.51 2.89 -11.48
CA PHE A 536 7.02 3.92 -10.59
C PHE A 536 6.45 3.34 -9.29
N LEU A 537 5.67 2.26 -9.34
CA LEU A 537 5.18 1.60 -8.12
C LEU A 537 6.34 1.09 -7.27
N ALA A 538 7.34 0.45 -7.87
CA ALA A 538 8.54 0.02 -7.14
C ALA A 538 9.30 1.21 -6.52
N TYR A 539 9.44 2.32 -7.24
CA TYR A 539 10.01 3.56 -6.70
C TYR A 539 9.19 4.10 -5.53
N LEU A 540 7.86 4.17 -5.68
CA LEU A 540 6.95 4.63 -4.64
C LEU A 540 7.01 3.74 -3.39
N THR A 541 7.14 2.42 -3.54
CA THR A 541 7.29 1.51 -2.39
C THR A 541 8.53 1.82 -1.56
N ASN A 542 9.68 2.10 -2.21
CA ASN A 542 10.90 2.48 -1.50
C ASN A 542 10.72 3.82 -0.80
N VAL A 543 10.14 4.81 -1.48
CA VAL A 543 9.84 6.11 -0.89
C VAL A 543 8.96 5.95 0.35
N LEU A 544 7.85 5.21 0.26
CA LEU A 544 6.93 5.02 1.39
C LEU A 544 7.52 4.18 2.54
N LYS A 545 8.43 3.25 2.23
CA LYS A 545 9.19 2.46 3.22
C LYS A 545 10.18 3.33 4.00
N GLU A 546 10.88 4.23 3.32
CA GLU A 546 11.95 5.04 3.90
C GLU A 546 11.45 6.34 4.57
N ILE A 547 10.42 7.00 4.03
CA ILE A 547 9.98 8.28 4.56
C ILE A 547 9.25 8.10 5.91
N SER A 548 9.70 8.83 6.92
CA SER A 548 8.91 9.04 8.15
C SER A 548 7.94 10.21 7.96
N PHE A 549 8.31 11.27 7.26
CA PHE A 549 7.50 12.47 6.98
C PHE A 549 7.78 12.98 5.54
N PHE A 550 6.92 13.85 4.99
CA PHE A 550 7.25 14.52 3.72
C PHE A 550 8.27 15.63 3.95
N PRO A 551 9.42 15.65 3.25
CA PRO A 551 10.43 16.68 3.45
C PRO A 551 9.93 18.06 3.03
N TYR A 552 10.53 19.12 3.60
CA TYR A 552 10.26 20.48 3.15
C TYR A 552 10.56 20.61 1.66
N GLU A 553 9.58 21.15 0.96
CA GLU A 553 9.67 21.43 -0.46
C GLU A 553 9.75 22.93 -0.70
N GLN A 554 10.89 23.34 -1.27
CA GLN A 554 11.08 24.70 -1.74
C GLN A 554 9.97 25.10 -2.73
N PRO A 555 9.54 26.37 -2.76
CA PRO A 555 8.53 26.83 -3.70
C PRO A 555 8.90 26.60 -5.17
N ALA A 556 10.20 26.58 -5.50
CA ALA A 556 10.69 26.23 -6.83
C ALA A 556 10.51 24.74 -7.20
N GLY A 557 10.11 23.88 -6.26
CA GLY A 557 10.02 22.44 -6.37
C GLY A 557 11.26 21.70 -5.86
N SER A 558 11.09 20.39 -5.66
CA SER A 558 12.10 19.49 -5.13
C SER A 558 13.43 19.62 -5.86
N LYS A 559 14.50 19.82 -5.10
CA LYS A 559 15.87 19.90 -5.63
C LYS A 559 16.23 18.64 -6.42
N ARG A 560 15.77 17.45 -5.98
CA ARG A 560 15.97 16.18 -6.70
C ARG A 560 15.30 16.23 -8.07
N PHE A 561 14.04 16.62 -8.14
CA PHE A 561 13.30 16.69 -9.40
C PHE A 561 13.89 17.73 -10.36
N ARG A 562 14.20 18.94 -9.88
CA ARG A 562 14.89 19.98 -10.66
C ARG A 562 16.27 19.52 -11.16
N SER A 563 17.00 18.75 -10.36
CA SER A 563 18.29 18.17 -10.75
C SER A 563 18.15 17.14 -11.86
N LEU A 564 17.10 16.31 -11.84
CA LEU A 564 16.79 15.37 -12.92
C LEU A 564 16.44 16.10 -14.22
N ILE A 565 15.61 17.15 -14.17
CA ILE A 565 15.28 17.97 -15.34
C ILE A 565 16.54 18.63 -15.92
N SER A 566 17.33 19.29 -15.09
CA SER A 566 18.56 19.96 -15.56
C SER A 566 19.59 18.97 -16.10
N SER A 567 19.69 17.78 -15.49
CA SER A 567 20.55 16.70 -16.00
C SER A 567 20.05 16.17 -17.34
N PHE A 568 18.74 15.99 -17.50
CA PHE A 568 18.15 15.58 -18.78
C PHE A 568 18.46 16.61 -19.88
N MET A 569 18.27 17.90 -19.59
CA MET A 569 18.60 18.98 -20.53
C MET A 569 20.10 19.03 -20.86
N ARG A 570 20.97 18.77 -19.88
CA ARG A 570 22.42 18.71 -20.08
C ARG A 570 22.82 17.51 -20.96
N THR A 571 22.27 16.34 -20.67
CA THR A 571 22.63 15.08 -21.32
C THR A 571 22.08 14.97 -22.74
N TYR A 572 20.78 15.21 -22.93
CA TYR A 572 20.12 15.00 -24.24
C TYR A 572 20.07 16.25 -25.11
N HIS A 573 20.04 17.44 -24.51
CA HIS A 573 19.93 18.71 -25.26
C HIS A 573 21.20 19.57 -25.23
N ARG A 574 22.23 19.17 -24.47
CA ARG A 574 23.52 19.87 -24.35
C ARG A 574 23.38 21.31 -23.84
N ILE A 575 22.41 21.55 -22.97
CA ILE A 575 22.17 22.86 -22.37
C ILE A 575 22.77 22.85 -20.95
N PRO A 576 23.70 23.76 -20.60
CA PRO A 576 24.40 23.75 -19.33
C PRO A 576 23.54 24.35 -18.19
N LEU A 577 22.39 23.75 -17.91
CA LEU A 577 21.49 24.17 -16.83
C LEU A 577 21.88 23.54 -15.50
N THR A 578 21.44 24.15 -14.40
CA THR A 578 21.49 23.60 -13.04
C THR A 578 20.07 23.55 -12.48
N ALA A 579 19.89 22.97 -11.28
CA ALA A 579 18.61 22.98 -10.61
C ALA A 579 18.09 24.42 -10.38
N ASP A 580 18.99 25.39 -10.21
CA ASP A 580 18.67 26.81 -9.96
C ASP A 580 18.23 27.56 -11.22
N ASN A 581 18.09 26.84 -12.34
CA ASN A 581 17.48 27.36 -13.56
C ASN A 581 16.04 26.89 -13.74
N VAL A 582 15.53 25.98 -12.90
CA VAL A 582 14.24 25.29 -13.10
C VAL A 582 13.27 25.65 -11.97
N VAL A 583 12.09 26.17 -12.30
CA VAL A 583 10.99 26.39 -11.33
C VAL A 583 9.81 25.51 -11.68
N VAL A 584 9.30 24.74 -10.74
CA VAL A 584 8.22 23.76 -10.90
C VAL A 584 6.87 24.38 -10.51
N PHE A 585 5.83 24.08 -11.27
CA PHE A 585 4.46 24.57 -11.10
C PHE A 585 3.47 23.39 -11.10
N PRO A 586 2.33 23.51 -10.39
CA PRO A 586 1.28 22.47 -10.36
C PRO A 586 0.71 22.16 -11.74
N SER A 587 0.52 23.19 -12.57
CA SER A 587 0.03 23.00 -13.94
C SER A 587 0.57 24.04 -14.89
N ARG A 588 0.44 23.76 -16.18
CA ARG A 588 0.78 24.68 -17.27
C ARG A 588 -0.01 25.98 -17.16
N THR A 589 -1.30 25.90 -16.84
CA THR A 589 -2.16 27.09 -16.71
C THR A 589 -1.68 27.97 -15.57
N VAL A 590 -1.31 27.38 -14.43
CA VAL A 590 -0.76 28.10 -13.28
C VAL A 590 0.58 28.76 -13.61
N ALA A 591 1.46 28.07 -14.35
CA ALA A 591 2.74 28.65 -14.80
C ALA A 591 2.54 29.88 -15.69
N ILE A 592 1.60 29.81 -16.64
CA ILE A 592 1.27 30.93 -17.54
C ILE A 592 0.64 32.08 -16.75
N GLU A 593 -0.35 31.81 -15.90
CA GLU A 593 -0.99 32.85 -15.08
C GLU A 593 0.04 33.56 -14.18
N SER A 594 0.92 32.80 -13.52
CA SER A 594 1.97 33.33 -12.66
C SER A 594 2.93 34.25 -13.42
N ALA A 595 3.39 33.82 -14.61
CA ALA A 595 4.26 34.63 -15.46
C ALA A 595 3.57 35.92 -15.95
N LEU A 596 2.29 35.83 -16.35
CA LEU A 596 1.52 37.00 -16.80
C LEU A 596 1.29 38.01 -15.68
N ARG A 597 1.01 37.55 -14.45
CA ARG A 597 0.85 38.45 -13.28
C ARG A 597 2.17 39.12 -12.91
N LEU A 598 3.25 38.36 -12.84
CA LEU A 598 4.58 38.85 -12.49
C LEU A 598 5.05 39.94 -13.47
N LEU A 599 4.84 39.72 -14.77
CA LEU A 599 5.31 40.63 -15.82
C LEU A 599 4.31 41.72 -16.16
N SER A 600 3.00 41.50 -15.92
CA SER A 600 1.91 42.42 -16.26
C SER A 600 2.08 43.07 -17.65
N PRO A 601 2.20 42.27 -18.73
CA PRO A 601 2.47 42.80 -20.07
C PRO A 601 1.28 43.66 -20.56
N ARG A 602 1.57 44.62 -21.45
CA ARG A 602 0.51 45.40 -22.13
C ARG A 602 -0.24 44.56 -23.16
N LEU A 603 0.45 43.63 -23.81
CA LEU A 603 -0.12 42.65 -24.73
C LEU A 603 0.62 41.31 -24.58
N ALA A 604 -0.17 40.24 -24.40
CA ALA A 604 0.31 38.87 -24.45
C ALA A 604 -0.37 38.15 -25.62
N ILE A 605 0.42 37.56 -26.51
CA ILE A 605 -0.07 36.70 -27.59
C ILE A 605 0.00 35.28 -27.05
N VAL A 606 -1.13 34.57 -27.00
CA VAL A 606 -1.20 33.21 -26.48
C VAL A 606 -1.81 32.27 -27.50
N ASP A 607 -1.17 31.12 -27.73
CA ASP A 607 -1.67 30.05 -28.58
C ASP A 607 -3.06 29.60 -28.13
N GLU A 608 -3.98 29.42 -29.09
CA GLU A 608 -5.37 29.06 -28.81
C GLU A 608 -5.50 27.80 -27.96
N GLN A 609 -4.61 26.80 -28.14
CA GLN A 609 -4.64 25.58 -27.32
C GLN A 609 -4.27 25.83 -25.85
N LEU A 610 -3.58 26.94 -25.59
CA LEU A 610 -3.14 27.38 -24.26
C LEU A 610 -4.09 28.40 -23.63
N THR A 611 -5.05 28.97 -24.38
CA THR A 611 -6.01 29.96 -23.86
C THR A 611 -7.24 29.35 -23.20
N ARG A 612 -7.55 28.06 -23.45
CA ARG A 612 -8.78 27.39 -22.97
C ARG A 612 -9.05 27.55 -21.46
N HIS A 613 -7.99 27.66 -20.67
CA HIS A 613 -8.05 27.75 -19.20
C HIS A 613 -7.59 29.10 -18.64
N LEU A 614 -7.34 30.09 -19.51
CA LEU A 614 -7.04 31.46 -19.08
C LEU A 614 -8.34 32.24 -18.83
N PRO A 615 -8.32 33.29 -17.98
CA PRO A 615 -9.48 34.13 -17.75
C PRO A 615 -10.03 34.69 -19.07
N ARG A 616 -11.32 34.48 -19.37
CA ARG A 616 -11.93 34.90 -20.65
C ARG A 616 -11.77 36.40 -20.93
N GLN A 617 -11.82 37.20 -19.88
CA GLN A 617 -11.60 38.65 -19.89
C GLN A 617 -10.19 39.07 -20.35
N TRP A 618 -9.21 38.17 -20.31
CA TRP A 618 -7.86 38.43 -20.86
C TRP A 618 -7.76 38.10 -22.35
N LEU A 619 -8.76 37.44 -22.92
CA LEU A 619 -8.69 36.87 -24.25
C LEU A 619 -9.45 37.74 -25.26
N THR A 620 -8.80 38.03 -26.37
CA THR A 620 -9.44 38.56 -27.58
C THR A 620 -9.02 37.67 -28.73
N SER A 621 -9.97 37.05 -29.42
CA SER A 621 -9.66 36.19 -30.56
C SER A 621 -9.27 37.04 -31.78
N LEU A 622 -8.12 36.73 -32.36
CA LEU A 622 -7.67 37.28 -33.64
C LEU A 622 -7.44 36.10 -34.57
N ASN A 623 -8.18 36.03 -35.68
CA ASN A 623 -7.91 35.04 -36.73
C ASN A 623 -6.62 35.45 -37.46
N ILE A 624 -5.48 34.89 -37.05
CA ILE A 624 -4.17 35.16 -37.64
C ILE A 624 -3.76 33.95 -38.48
N GLU A 625 -3.84 34.05 -39.81
CA GLU A 625 -3.12 33.12 -40.68
C GLU A 625 -1.61 33.26 -40.44
N ILE A 626 -0.86 32.16 -40.40
CA ILE A 626 0.57 32.09 -39.99
C ILE A 626 1.49 33.11 -40.70
N LEU A 627 1.16 33.54 -41.93
CA LEU A 627 1.90 34.56 -42.68
C LEU A 627 1.69 35.99 -42.13
N TRP A 628 0.63 36.22 -41.36
CA TRP A 628 0.32 37.50 -40.72
C TRP A 628 0.90 37.67 -39.32
N SER A 629 1.39 36.61 -38.66
CA SER A 629 2.05 36.73 -37.34
C SER A 629 3.25 37.69 -37.41
N ILE A 630 4.02 37.65 -38.50
CA ILE A 630 5.16 38.55 -38.74
C ILE A 630 4.71 39.98 -39.05
N SER A 631 3.58 40.17 -39.77
CA SER A 631 3.08 41.52 -40.10
C SER A 631 2.35 42.19 -38.93
N VAL A 632 1.69 41.41 -38.06
CA VAL A 632 1.15 41.86 -36.77
C VAL A 632 2.28 42.27 -35.84
N ILE A 633 3.34 41.45 -35.73
CA ILE A 633 4.52 41.81 -34.94
C ILE A 633 5.19 43.06 -35.54
N LYS A 634 5.31 43.20 -36.86
CA LYS A 634 5.82 44.43 -37.50
C LYS A 634 4.97 45.67 -37.24
N ARG A 635 3.63 45.59 -37.32
CA ARG A 635 2.74 46.73 -37.01
C ARG A 635 2.87 47.20 -35.57
N HIS A 636 3.15 46.27 -34.65
CA HIS A 636 3.28 46.55 -33.23
C HIS A 636 4.74 46.74 -32.77
N ALA A 637 5.74 46.45 -33.61
CA ALA A 637 7.17 46.61 -33.32
C ALA A 637 7.58 48.08 -33.06
N HIS A 638 6.76 49.05 -33.48
CA HIS A 638 6.96 50.47 -33.18
C HIS A 638 6.63 50.84 -31.72
N LEU A 639 5.86 50.00 -31.01
CA LEU A 639 5.59 50.13 -29.59
C LEU A 639 6.79 49.54 -28.84
N LYS A 640 7.75 50.37 -28.45
CA LYS A 640 8.95 49.97 -27.67
C LYS A 640 8.64 49.40 -26.27
N SER A 641 7.43 48.93 -25.99
CA SER A 641 6.95 48.51 -24.66
C SER A 641 6.36 47.09 -24.66
N SER A 642 7.04 46.18 -23.95
CA SER A 642 6.48 45.02 -23.22
C SER A 642 5.51 44.08 -23.94
N TYR A 643 6.02 43.28 -24.88
CA TYR A 643 5.29 42.19 -25.54
C TYR A 643 5.73 40.80 -25.06
N ILE A 644 4.76 39.93 -24.73
CA ILE A 644 4.98 38.50 -24.44
C ILE A 644 4.33 37.64 -25.53
N SER A 645 5.04 36.62 -26.03
CA SER A 645 4.49 35.64 -26.97
C SER A 645 4.57 34.24 -26.38
N VAL A 646 3.45 33.53 -26.43
CA VAL A 646 3.22 32.17 -25.93
C VAL A 646 2.68 31.39 -27.12
N GLY A 647 3.49 30.56 -27.80
CA GLY A 647 3.17 30.11 -29.16
C GLY A 647 3.92 28.89 -29.70
N PHE A 648 3.24 28.12 -30.58
CA PHE A 648 3.69 26.90 -31.25
C PHE A 648 4.88 27.14 -32.20
N HIS A 649 6.03 26.46 -31.96
CA HIS A 649 7.27 26.74 -32.70
C HIS A 649 7.72 25.64 -33.69
N ILE A 650 7.00 24.51 -33.75
CA ILE A 650 7.42 23.30 -34.50
C ILE A 650 7.35 23.50 -36.03
N SER A 651 6.41 24.30 -36.56
CA SER A 651 6.24 24.47 -38.02
C SER A 651 7.21 25.47 -38.68
N LEU A 652 7.83 26.38 -37.92
CA LEU A 652 8.74 27.39 -38.47
C LEU A 652 10.13 26.80 -38.79
N LYS A 653 10.64 25.88 -37.96
CA LYS A 653 11.97 25.27 -38.17
C LYS A 653 11.99 24.35 -39.39
N LYS A 654 10.89 23.63 -39.66
CA LYS A 654 10.72 22.77 -40.85
C LYS A 654 10.69 23.57 -42.17
N ARG A 655 10.40 24.88 -42.12
CA ARG A 655 10.49 25.80 -43.28
C ARG A 655 11.82 26.59 -43.32
N MET A 656 12.47 26.83 -42.18
CA MET A 656 13.78 27.48 -42.08
C MET A 656 14.96 26.63 -42.56
N SER A 657 14.77 25.31 -42.73
CA SER A 657 15.76 24.44 -43.39
C SER A 657 15.88 24.68 -44.90
N THR A 658 15.04 25.55 -45.48
CA THR A 658 15.22 26.05 -46.85
C THR A 658 15.89 27.43 -46.79
N SER A 659 17.02 27.57 -47.47
CA SER A 659 17.85 28.79 -47.54
C SER A 659 17.06 29.98 -48.10
N ASN A 660 16.38 30.73 -47.23
CA ASN A 660 15.46 31.79 -47.64
C ASN A 660 15.65 33.00 -46.69
N PRO A 661 15.46 34.27 -47.13
CA PRO A 661 15.69 35.51 -46.36
C PRO A 661 14.92 35.63 -45.03
N TRP A 662 14.05 34.66 -44.75
CA TRP A 662 13.21 34.54 -43.57
C TRP A 662 13.98 34.16 -42.30
N SER A 663 15.19 33.58 -42.40
CA SER A 663 16.03 33.29 -41.24
C SER A 663 16.42 34.57 -40.50
N ASN A 664 16.94 35.58 -41.21
CA ASN A 664 17.30 36.88 -40.63
C ASN A 664 16.09 37.68 -40.12
N LEU A 665 14.92 37.50 -40.74
CA LEU A 665 13.69 38.19 -40.34
C LEU A 665 13.13 37.63 -39.02
N ALA A 666 13.18 36.31 -38.85
CA ALA A 666 12.83 35.63 -37.61
C ALA A 666 13.75 36.07 -36.47
N THR A 667 15.07 36.06 -36.66
CA THR A 667 16.03 36.48 -35.63
C THR A 667 15.80 37.93 -35.17
N ASN A 668 15.43 38.84 -36.08
CA ASN A 668 15.09 40.23 -35.73
C ASN A 668 13.77 40.34 -34.95
N VAL A 669 12.74 39.58 -35.31
CA VAL A 669 11.46 39.53 -34.57
C VAL A 669 11.65 38.92 -33.17
N TYR A 670 12.38 37.80 -33.07
CA TYR A 670 12.70 37.18 -31.79
C TYR A 670 13.57 38.08 -30.90
N SER A 671 14.47 38.87 -31.48
CA SER A 671 15.26 39.85 -30.72
C SER A 671 14.43 40.96 -30.05
N GLN A 672 13.13 41.07 -30.37
CA GLN A 672 12.17 41.99 -29.76
C GLN A 672 11.15 41.29 -28.83
N CYS A 673 11.05 39.96 -28.86
CA CYS A 673 10.22 39.20 -27.93
C CYS A 673 10.87 39.19 -26.54
N THR A 674 10.08 39.43 -25.48
CA THR A 674 10.60 39.55 -24.11
C THR A 674 10.64 38.22 -23.38
N LEU A 675 9.59 37.41 -23.55
CA LEU A 675 9.45 36.08 -22.97
C LEU A 675 8.82 35.20 -24.04
N LEU A 676 9.43 34.03 -24.29
CA LEU A 676 8.93 33.06 -25.26
C LEU A 676 8.51 31.78 -24.53
N LEU A 677 7.22 31.53 -24.51
CA LEU A 677 6.65 30.31 -23.92
C LEU A 677 6.41 29.32 -25.06
N SER A 678 7.19 28.24 -25.09
CA SER A 678 7.15 27.24 -26.16
C SER A 678 6.55 25.93 -25.63
N TYR A 679 5.61 25.36 -26.37
CA TYR A 679 5.01 24.07 -26.04
C TYR A 679 5.37 23.04 -27.11
N SER A 680 5.69 21.82 -26.68
CA SER A 680 5.85 20.66 -27.57
C SER A 680 5.14 19.44 -27.01
N THR A 681 4.52 18.66 -27.90
CA THR A 681 3.83 17.41 -27.61
C THR A 681 4.71 16.17 -27.78
N LYS A 682 5.86 16.28 -28.49
CA LYS A 682 6.67 15.13 -28.90
C LYS A 682 8.19 15.35 -28.90
N ASP A 683 8.67 16.58 -29.08
CA ASP A 683 10.11 16.89 -29.24
C ASP A 683 10.53 18.13 -28.45
N ILE A 684 11.59 18.06 -27.63
CA ILE A 684 12.15 19.26 -27.01
C ILE A 684 13.04 19.98 -28.00
N HIS A 685 12.58 21.16 -28.41
CA HIS A 685 13.38 22.08 -29.20
C HIS A 685 13.76 23.28 -28.35
N TYR A 686 14.97 23.23 -27.78
CA TYR A 686 15.60 24.40 -27.18
C TYR A 686 16.19 25.27 -28.30
N LEU A 687 15.74 26.52 -28.40
CA LEU A 687 16.26 27.49 -29.37
C LEU A 687 17.53 28.14 -28.78
N TYR A 688 18.60 28.17 -29.58
CA TYR A 688 19.85 28.87 -29.25
C TYR A 688 19.58 30.37 -28.99
N PRO A 689 20.29 31.00 -28.04
CA PRO A 689 19.71 32.04 -27.21
C PRO A 689 19.84 33.44 -27.82
N THR A 690 18.74 34.18 -27.78
CA THR A 690 18.78 35.64 -27.62
C THR A 690 17.60 36.19 -26.82
N VAL A 691 16.76 35.32 -26.22
CA VAL A 691 15.48 35.72 -25.60
C VAL A 691 15.28 35.04 -24.24
N TYR A 692 14.86 35.86 -23.27
CA TYR A 692 14.80 35.60 -21.84
C TYR A 692 13.63 34.67 -21.47
N GLY A 693 13.93 33.57 -20.77
CA GLY A 693 12.94 32.61 -20.22
C GLY A 693 12.32 31.67 -21.26
N CYS A 694 12.49 30.36 -21.06
CA CYS A 694 11.84 29.32 -21.86
C CYS A 694 10.96 28.49 -20.91
N ILE A 695 9.63 28.64 -20.99
CA ILE A 695 8.76 27.61 -20.42
C ILE A 695 8.86 26.41 -21.34
N VAL A 696 9.41 25.32 -20.83
CA VAL A 696 9.50 24.05 -21.55
C VAL A 696 8.53 23.11 -20.87
N ASN A 697 7.41 22.84 -21.52
CA ASN A 697 6.51 21.81 -21.05
C ASN A 697 7.13 20.43 -21.28
N PHE A 698 7.02 19.54 -20.29
CA PHE A 698 6.91 18.11 -20.56
C PHE A 698 5.47 17.70 -20.33
N VAL A 699 4.76 17.48 -21.42
CA VAL A 699 3.87 16.33 -21.45
C VAL A 699 4.78 15.19 -21.88
N VAL A 700 5.48 14.52 -20.94
CA VAL A 700 5.81 13.11 -21.21
C VAL A 700 4.45 12.49 -21.50
N THR A 701 4.31 11.85 -22.66
CA THR A 701 3.11 11.13 -23.06
C THR A 701 2.59 10.33 -21.87
N ARG A 702 1.51 10.81 -21.24
CA ARG A 702 0.95 10.23 -20.02
C ARG A 702 0.25 8.95 -20.41
N MET A 703 0.90 7.80 -20.26
CA MET A 703 0.27 6.53 -20.60
C MET A 703 -0.57 6.03 -19.43
N VAL A 704 -0.14 6.26 -18.17
CA VAL A 704 -0.82 5.72 -16.99
C VAL A 704 -1.82 6.70 -16.35
N TYR A 705 -1.43 7.97 -16.14
CA TYR A 705 -2.25 8.95 -15.40
C TYR A 705 -2.57 10.20 -16.22
N SER A 706 -3.72 10.20 -16.90
CA SER A 706 -4.10 11.25 -17.85
C SER A 706 -4.31 12.63 -17.22
N ASP A 707 -4.81 12.70 -15.99
CA ASP A 707 -5.11 13.93 -15.24
C ASP A 707 -3.96 14.41 -14.34
N LEU A 708 -2.84 13.67 -14.23
CA LEU A 708 -1.69 14.07 -13.42
C LEU A 708 -0.83 15.11 -14.16
N GLU A 709 -0.73 16.33 -13.65
CA GLU A 709 0.02 17.42 -14.28
C GLU A 709 1.12 17.98 -13.37
N VAL A 710 2.25 18.33 -13.98
CA VAL A 710 3.31 19.19 -13.45
C VAL A 710 3.85 19.99 -14.63
N ALA A 711 4.17 21.26 -14.42
CA ALA A 711 4.86 22.09 -15.39
C ALA A 711 6.16 22.62 -14.80
N PHE A 712 7.09 23.07 -15.65
CA PHE A 712 8.27 23.77 -15.17
C PHE A 712 8.72 24.86 -16.14
N VAL A 713 9.44 25.84 -15.60
CA VAL A 713 9.94 27.01 -16.31
C VAL A 713 11.45 27.05 -16.19
N ILE A 714 12.13 27.21 -17.32
CA ILE A 714 13.59 27.32 -17.36
C ILE A 714 13.99 28.78 -17.58
N SER A 715 14.83 29.29 -16.69
CA SER A 715 15.44 30.62 -16.81
C SER A 715 16.95 30.56 -16.56
N GLU A 716 17.74 31.07 -17.50
CA GLU A 716 19.17 31.33 -17.29
C GLU A 716 19.39 32.61 -16.44
N GLU A 717 18.35 33.43 -16.24
CA GLU A 717 18.41 34.66 -15.45
C GLU A 717 17.95 34.41 -14.01
N ALA A 718 18.83 34.72 -13.05
CA ALA A 718 18.65 34.39 -11.64
C ALA A 718 17.55 35.21 -10.96
N THR A 719 17.33 36.48 -11.35
CA THR A 719 16.24 37.29 -10.78
C THR A 719 14.87 36.74 -11.17
N MET A 720 14.71 36.23 -12.39
CA MET A 720 13.49 35.60 -12.88
C MET A 720 13.22 34.29 -12.16
N PHE A 721 14.24 33.45 -11.96
CA PHE A 721 14.12 32.24 -11.13
C PHE A 721 13.60 32.58 -9.73
N LYS A 722 14.24 33.55 -9.06
CA LYS A 722 13.83 33.99 -7.72
C LYS A 722 12.40 34.56 -7.71
N ALA A 723 12.07 35.41 -8.66
CA ALA A 723 10.75 36.03 -8.75
C ALA A 723 9.64 35.01 -9.02
N LEU A 724 9.87 34.04 -9.92
CA LEU A 724 8.93 32.96 -10.20
C LEU A 724 8.76 32.04 -8.99
N SER A 725 9.86 31.65 -8.32
CA SER A 725 9.80 30.84 -7.09
C SER A 725 8.95 31.52 -6.01
N LYS A 726 9.19 32.81 -5.73
CA LYS A 726 8.39 33.59 -4.78
C LYS A 726 6.92 33.74 -5.22
N THR A 727 6.68 33.83 -6.53
CA THR A 727 5.31 33.89 -7.07
C THR A 727 4.57 32.58 -6.86
N VAL A 728 5.24 31.42 -7.03
CA VAL A 728 4.64 30.10 -6.72
C VAL A 728 4.26 30.03 -5.26
N GLU A 729 5.13 30.49 -4.36
CA GLU A 729 4.86 30.49 -2.93
C GLU A 729 3.61 31.30 -2.57
N LEU A 730 3.52 32.53 -3.05
CA LEU A 730 2.38 33.41 -2.78
C LEU A 730 1.07 32.89 -3.39
N LEU A 731 1.14 32.34 -4.60
CA LEU A 731 -0.07 32.01 -5.35
C LEU A 731 -0.55 30.57 -5.14
N GLN A 732 0.35 29.64 -4.80
CA GLN A 732 0.11 28.20 -4.78
C GLN A 732 0.75 27.50 -3.56
N GLY A 733 1.54 28.20 -2.75
CA GLY A 733 2.36 27.63 -1.68
C GLY A 733 3.55 26.82 -2.19
N ASN A 734 3.30 25.67 -2.80
CA ASN A 734 4.29 24.84 -3.49
C ASN A 734 3.58 23.81 -4.39
N THR A 735 4.35 23.14 -5.24
CA THR A 735 3.83 22.04 -6.08
C THR A 735 3.78 20.75 -5.28
N ALA A 736 2.75 19.91 -5.45
CA ALA A 736 2.65 18.64 -4.72
C ALA A 736 3.83 17.70 -4.99
N ILE A 737 4.46 17.21 -3.92
CA ILE A 737 5.66 16.35 -3.99
C ILE A 737 5.40 15.00 -4.67
N ILE A 738 4.20 14.43 -4.47
CA ILE A 738 3.81 13.13 -5.06
C ILE A 738 3.80 13.21 -6.60
N SER A 739 3.33 14.33 -7.16
CA SER A 739 3.35 14.53 -8.62
C SER A 739 4.78 14.59 -9.14
N GLN A 740 5.70 15.20 -8.38
CA GLN A 740 7.12 15.27 -8.73
C GLN A 740 7.84 13.92 -8.57
N TYR A 741 7.39 13.05 -7.67
CA TYR A 741 7.90 11.68 -7.58
C TYR A 741 7.63 10.87 -8.84
N TYR A 742 6.41 10.97 -9.39
CA TYR A 742 6.06 10.28 -10.62
C TYR A 742 6.88 10.79 -11.82
N TYR A 743 6.88 12.09 -12.07
CA TYR A 743 7.68 12.65 -13.17
C TYR A 743 9.19 12.49 -12.93
N GLY A 744 9.64 12.56 -11.68
CA GLY A 744 11.03 12.29 -11.32
C GLY A 744 11.45 10.86 -11.64
N CYS A 745 10.58 9.88 -11.41
CA CYS A 745 10.81 8.50 -11.84
C CYS A 745 10.98 8.42 -13.37
N LEU A 746 10.10 9.07 -14.13
CA LEU A 746 10.19 9.11 -15.60
C LEU A 746 11.51 9.72 -16.08
N PHE A 747 11.95 10.85 -15.52
CA PHE A 747 13.24 11.45 -15.89
C PHE A 747 14.43 10.58 -15.48
N HIS A 748 14.33 9.90 -14.34
CA HIS A 748 15.37 8.98 -13.89
C HIS A 748 15.53 7.80 -14.86
N GLU A 749 14.42 7.16 -15.25
CA GLU A 749 14.41 6.09 -16.25
C GLU A 749 14.96 6.59 -17.60
N LEU A 750 14.50 7.75 -18.07
CA LEU A 750 15.02 8.36 -19.30
C LEU A 750 16.53 8.56 -19.23
N LEU A 751 17.05 9.10 -18.11
CA LEU A 751 18.49 9.32 -17.91
C LEU A 751 19.31 8.04 -17.79
N ALA A 752 18.70 6.92 -17.42
CA ALA A 752 19.38 5.62 -17.36
C ALA A 752 19.68 5.06 -18.76
N PHE A 753 18.93 5.46 -19.80
CA PHE A 753 19.22 5.09 -21.20
C PHE A 753 20.46 5.82 -21.74
N GLN A 754 21.61 5.15 -21.71
CA GLN A 754 22.84 5.68 -22.29
C GLN A 754 22.82 5.56 -23.83
N LEU A 755 22.85 6.69 -24.54
CA LEU A 755 23.14 6.71 -25.98
C LEU A 755 24.65 6.46 -26.23
N ALA A 756 24.96 5.53 -27.13
CA ALA A 756 26.32 5.07 -27.43
C ALA A 756 27.23 6.15 -28.09
N ASP A 757 26.67 7.21 -28.67
CA ASP A 757 27.44 8.25 -29.38
C ASP A 757 27.68 9.50 -28.52
N ARG A 758 28.71 9.43 -27.68
CA ARG A 758 29.24 10.58 -26.93
C ARG A 758 30.31 11.30 -27.77
N HIS A 759 29.91 12.28 -28.58
CA HIS A 759 30.86 13.26 -29.11
C HIS A 759 31.20 14.32 -28.05
N PRO A 760 32.44 14.84 -28.01
CA PRO A 760 32.86 15.87 -27.06
C PRO A 760 32.00 17.13 -27.17
N PRO A 761 31.83 17.89 -26.07
CA PRO A 761 30.99 19.08 -26.04
C PRO A 761 31.44 20.08 -27.11
N ALA A 762 30.51 20.52 -27.97
CA ALA A 762 30.77 21.68 -28.80
C ALA A 762 30.97 22.89 -27.86
N GLN A 763 32.15 23.50 -27.89
CA GLN A 763 32.42 24.74 -27.15
C GLN A 763 31.37 25.78 -27.54
N ARG A 764 30.57 26.25 -26.55
CA ARG A 764 29.82 27.49 -26.72
C ARG A 764 30.85 28.60 -26.96
N VAL A 765 30.70 29.33 -28.06
CA VAL A 765 31.39 30.61 -28.21
C VAL A 765 30.76 31.54 -27.18
N ASP A 766 31.53 31.91 -26.16
CA ASP A 766 31.21 32.99 -25.22
C ASP A 766 31.19 34.32 -25.99
N GLU A 767 30.18 34.53 -26.83
CA GLU A 767 29.78 35.89 -27.12
C GLU A 767 29.22 36.45 -25.82
N LYS A 768 30.04 37.23 -25.10
CA LYS A 768 29.59 38.12 -24.03
C LYS A 768 28.38 38.90 -24.56
N ALA A 769 27.19 38.37 -24.30
CA ALA A 769 25.95 38.98 -24.72
C ALA A 769 25.93 40.36 -24.07
N LYS A 770 26.05 41.40 -24.90
CA LYS A 770 25.81 42.79 -24.47
C LYS A 770 24.50 42.78 -23.69
N THR A 771 24.58 43.10 -22.39
CA THR A 771 23.46 43.22 -21.46
C THR A 771 22.45 44.23 -22.01
N ARG A 772 21.54 43.77 -22.88
CA ARG A 772 20.34 44.52 -23.22
C ARG A 772 19.51 44.57 -21.94
N LYS A 773 19.06 45.76 -21.53
CA LYS A 773 18.16 45.94 -20.38
C LYS A 773 16.98 44.98 -20.51
N ALA A 774 16.95 43.95 -19.68
CA ALA A 774 15.78 43.08 -19.53
C ALA A 774 14.57 43.95 -19.18
N ILE A 775 13.38 43.56 -19.63
CA ILE A 775 12.16 44.19 -19.13
C ILE A 775 12.11 43.94 -17.63
N GLY A 776 12.05 45.02 -16.85
CA GLY A 776 11.86 44.91 -15.40
C GLY A 776 10.47 44.33 -15.13
N PHE A 777 10.36 43.44 -14.14
CA PHE A 777 9.06 42.98 -13.68
C PHE A 777 8.17 44.18 -13.29
N SER A 778 6.86 43.98 -13.20
CA SER A 778 5.96 45.05 -12.77
C SER A 778 6.47 45.67 -11.45
N SER A 779 6.68 46.99 -11.41
CA SER A 779 7.24 47.67 -10.22
C SER A 779 6.41 47.39 -8.96
N SER A 780 5.09 47.27 -9.13
CA SER A 780 4.17 46.84 -8.05
C SER A 780 4.37 45.39 -7.64
N ALA A 781 4.63 44.47 -8.57
CA ALA A 781 4.85 43.06 -8.26
C ALA A 781 6.19 42.84 -7.55
N ILE A 782 7.28 43.47 -8.03
CA ILE A 782 8.61 43.39 -7.37
C ILE A 782 8.53 43.97 -5.97
N SER A 783 7.92 45.16 -5.83
CA SER A 783 7.81 45.82 -4.53
C SER A 783 7.13 44.91 -3.51
N VAL A 784 6.07 44.18 -3.90
CA VAL A 784 5.43 43.21 -3.02
C VAL A 784 6.35 42.01 -2.76
N LEU A 785 6.97 41.42 -3.79
CA LEU A 785 7.86 40.27 -3.63
C LEU A 785 9.12 40.55 -2.79
N ASP A 786 9.61 41.78 -2.78
CA ASP A 786 10.78 42.21 -2.00
C ASP A 786 10.42 42.48 -0.54
N HIS A 787 9.17 42.88 -0.26
CA HIS A 787 8.70 43.20 1.11
C HIS A 787 7.90 42.05 1.73
N ALA A 788 7.43 41.10 0.94
CA ALA A 788 6.76 39.90 1.43
C ALA A 788 7.77 39.02 2.16
N GLU A 789 7.46 38.72 3.42
CA GLU A 789 8.26 37.79 4.20
C GLU A 789 7.91 36.35 3.82
N LEU A 790 8.65 35.80 2.87
CA LEU A 790 8.47 34.43 2.38
C LEU A 790 9.47 33.47 3.03
N SER A 791 9.23 32.16 2.88
CA SER A 791 10.07 31.11 3.42
C SER A 791 11.52 31.22 2.95
N ILE A 792 12.43 30.91 3.86
CA ILE A 792 13.87 31.01 3.59
C ILE A 792 14.28 29.85 2.68
N ASN A 793 14.91 30.15 1.54
CA ASN A 793 15.42 29.08 0.66
C ASN A 793 16.82 28.65 1.10
N GLU A 794 17.12 27.35 1.00
CA GLU A 794 18.44 26.81 1.32
C GLU A 794 19.55 27.50 0.50
N THR A 795 20.54 28.07 1.19
CA THR A 795 21.85 28.32 0.59
C THR A 795 22.74 27.11 0.89
N SER A 796 23.67 26.81 -0.01
CA SER A 796 24.31 25.50 -0.20
C SER A 796 25.13 24.93 0.97
N GLU A 797 25.12 25.53 2.16
CA GLU A 797 26.04 25.16 3.26
C GLU A 797 25.42 25.06 4.68
N SER A 798 24.10 25.19 4.88
CA SER A 798 23.51 25.13 6.24
C SER A 798 22.32 24.16 6.37
N SER A 799 22.30 23.36 7.44
CA SER A 799 21.16 22.53 7.86
C SER A 799 20.07 23.38 8.54
N LEU A 800 19.37 24.20 7.74
CA LEU A 800 18.31 25.09 8.19
C LEU A 800 17.17 24.30 8.86
N ILE A 801 16.53 24.91 9.86
CA ILE A 801 15.34 24.38 10.52
C ILE A 801 14.17 25.31 10.24
N HIS A 802 13.15 24.80 9.54
CA HIS A 802 12.00 25.57 9.08
C HIS A 802 10.88 25.63 10.11
N MET A 803 10.81 26.72 10.89
CA MET A 803 9.64 27.09 11.70
C MET A 803 8.82 28.22 11.05
N ASP A 804 9.07 28.51 9.76
CA ASP A 804 8.55 29.66 9.03
C ASP A 804 7.50 29.32 7.97
N VAL A 805 7.03 28.06 7.93
CA VAL A 805 6.17 27.51 6.86
C VAL A 805 4.87 26.91 7.41
N ASP A 806 3.77 27.07 6.66
CA ASP A 806 2.45 26.50 6.97
C ASP A 806 2.36 25.01 6.56
N GLN A 807 3.31 24.18 7.01
CA GLN A 807 3.37 22.74 6.75
C GLN A 807 3.57 21.97 8.06
N SER A 808 3.26 20.68 8.04
CA SER A 808 3.57 19.77 9.14
C SER A 808 4.46 18.65 8.64
N PHE A 809 5.55 18.47 9.36
CA PHE A 809 6.58 17.45 9.18
C PHE A 809 6.40 16.31 10.20
N LEU A 810 5.18 16.13 10.71
CA LEU A 810 4.85 15.01 11.58
C LEU A 810 4.92 13.69 10.82
N PRO A 811 5.20 12.56 11.52
CA PRO A 811 5.27 11.26 10.89
C PRO A 811 3.99 10.88 10.11
N ILE A 812 4.12 10.33 8.92
CA ILE A 812 3.03 9.81 8.09
C ILE A 812 2.59 8.46 8.68
N THR A 813 1.28 8.31 8.91
CA THR A 813 0.70 7.09 9.50
C THR A 813 0.58 5.97 8.47
N THR A 814 0.56 4.72 8.92
CA THR A 814 0.39 3.54 8.06
C THR A 814 -0.88 3.62 7.19
N PRO A 815 -2.07 4.03 7.70
CA PRO A 815 -3.26 4.19 6.85
C PRO A 815 -3.07 5.20 5.72
N VAL A 816 -2.32 6.29 5.96
CA VAL A 816 -2.04 7.29 4.92
C VAL A 816 -1.08 6.71 3.87
N LYS A 817 -0.01 6.03 4.27
CA LYS A 817 0.91 5.34 3.32
C LYS A 817 0.17 4.30 2.49
N ALA A 818 -0.70 3.52 3.11
CA ALA A 818 -1.51 2.50 2.46
C ALA A 818 -2.44 3.12 1.39
N ALA A 819 -3.19 4.17 1.77
CA ALA A 819 -4.09 4.86 0.87
C ALA A 819 -3.37 5.59 -0.28
N ILE A 820 -2.15 6.11 -0.06
CA ILE A 820 -1.31 6.64 -1.14
C ILE A 820 -0.92 5.50 -2.09
N PHE A 821 -0.31 4.42 -1.60
CA PHE A 821 0.15 3.33 -2.47
C PHE A 821 -0.99 2.74 -3.30
N GLU A 822 -2.10 2.43 -2.65
CA GLU A 822 -3.28 1.83 -3.29
C GLU A 822 -3.85 2.70 -4.40
N SER A 823 -3.89 4.02 -4.20
CA SER A 823 -4.38 4.95 -5.22
C SER A 823 -3.62 4.83 -6.54
N PHE A 824 -2.31 4.54 -6.48
CA PHE A 824 -1.48 4.31 -7.66
C PHE A 824 -1.51 2.85 -8.13
N ALA A 825 -1.62 1.88 -7.21
CA ALA A 825 -1.62 0.45 -7.52
C ALA A 825 -2.87 0.02 -8.30
N ARG A 826 -4.03 0.58 -7.96
CA ARG A 826 -5.31 0.24 -8.59
C ARG A 826 -5.36 0.62 -10.07
N GLN A 827 -6.23 -0.07 -10.80
CA GLN A 827 -6.61 0.24 -12.17
C GLN A 827 -8.11 0.48 -12.26
N ASN A 828 -8.54 1.21 -13.30
CA ASN A 828 -9.95 1.44 -13.61
C ASN A 828 -10.76 2.02 -12.43
N ILE A 829 -10.17 2.96 -11.70
CA ILE A 829 -10.84 3.65 -10.58
C ILE A 829 -12.06 4.39 -11.14
N ALA A 830 -13.25 4.07 -10.63
CA ALA A 830 -14.49 4.72 -11.04
C ALA A 830 -14.58 6.15 -10.49
N GLU A 831 -15.37 7.01 -11.13
CA GLU A 831 -15.55 8.39 -10.67
C GLU A 831 -16.07 8.46 -9.23
N SER A 832 -17.00 7.57 -8.86
CA SER A 832 -17.56 7.47 -7.50
C SER A 832 -16.51 7.13 -6.43
N GLU A 833 -15.44 6.43 -6.79
CA GLU A 833 -14.35 6.08 -5.89
C GLU A 833 -13.36 7.24 -5.69
N THR A 834 -13.48 8.29 -6.51
CA THR A 834 -12.70 9.54 -6.38
C THR A 834 -13.57 10.73 -6.00
N ASP A 835 -14.87 10.52 -5.80
CA ASP A 835 -15.77 11.57 -5.38
C ASP A 835 -15.66 11.79 -3.88
N VAL A 836 -15.00 12.89 -3.52
CA VAL A 836 -14.80 13.33 -2.13
C VAL A 836 -15.92 14.24 -1.64
N THR A 837 -16.89 14.59 -2.50
CA THR A 837 -17.89 15.63 -2.23
C THR A 837 -18.75 15.31 -1.01
N SER A 838 -19.31 14.09 -0.95
CA SER A 838 -20.15 13.67 0.17
C SER A 838 -19.38 13.62 1.49
N GLY A 839 -18.19 13.02 1.47
CA GLY A 839 -17.33 12.91 2.65
C GLY A 839 -16.88 14.27 3.18
N ILE A 840 -16.52 15.21 2.30
CA ILE A 840 -16.16 16.59 2.70
C ILE A 840 -17.37 17.33 3.27
N LYS A 841 -18.54 17.27 2.61
CA LYS A 841 -19.77 17.90 3.11
C LYS A 841 -20.15 17.37 4.49
N GLN A 842 -20.06 16.06 4.71
CA GLN A 842 -20.31 15.44 6.01
C GLN A 842 -19.28 15.85 7.06
N LEU A 843 -17.99 15.89 6.71
CA LEU A 843 -16.94 16.36 7.61
C LEU A 843 -17.15 17.81 8.03
N ILE A 844 -17.58 18.67 7.11
CA ILE A 844 -17.85 20.09 7.38
C ILE A 844 -19.09 20.24 8.25
N HIS A 845 -20.19 19.59 7.88
CA HIS A 845 -21.42 19.61 8.64
C HIS A 845 -21.20 19.12 10.07
N SER A 846 -20.51 17.99 10.26
CA SER A 846 -20.23 17.43 11.59
C SER A 846 -19.29 18.27 12.44
N SER A 847 -18.40 19.06 11.83
CA SER A 847 -17.40 19.84 12.59
C SER A 847 -17.80 21.29 12.84
N TYR A 848 -18.58 21.87 11.93
CA TYR A 848 -18.84 23.31 11.93
C TYR A 848 -20.33 23.66 11.79
N GLY A 849 -21.21 22.67 11.60
CA GLY A 849 -22.61 22.88 11.28
C GLY A 849 -22.75 23.89 10.15
N PHE A 850 -21.99 23.77 9.07
CA PHE A 850 -22.07 24.71 7.95
C PHE A 850 -22.99 24.14 6.85
N ALA A 851 -23.98 24.94 6.44
CA ALA A 851 -24.98 24.58 5.44
C ALA A 851 -24.32 23.96 4.19
N SER A 852 -24.73 22.74 3.84
CA SER A 852 -24.23 22.01 2.67
C SER A 852 -25.37 21.49 1.79
N ASN A 853 -26.44 22.28 1.70
CA ASN A 853 -27.66 21.94 0.95
C ASN A 853 -27.42 21.86 -0.57
N GLY A 854 -28.44 21.49 -1.35
CA GLY A 854 -28.33 21.28 -2.80
C GLY A 854 -27.87 22.50 -3.61
N ASN A 855 -27.96 23.71 -3.04
CA ASN A 855 -27.55 24.97 -3.68
C ASN A 855 -26.11 25.38 -3.34
N THR A 856 -25.43 24.65 -2.45
CA THR A 856 -24.04 24.91 -2.04
C THR A 856 -23.06 24.24 -3.00
N GLU A 857 -22.26 25.06 -3.69
CA GLU A 857 -21.22 24.58 -4.61
C GLU A 857 -19.95 24.23 -3.84
N LEU A 858 -19.40 23.03 -4.07
CA LEU A 858 -18.12 22.59 -3.51
C LEU A 858 -17.04 22.64 -4.59
N ILE A 859 -16.02 23.46 -4.37
CA ILE A 859 -14.88 23.61 -5.27
C ILE A 859 -13.62 23.12 -4.56
N TYR A 860 -12.78 22.34 -5.24
CA TYR A 860 -11.52 21.86 -4.68
C TYR A 860 -10.34 22.18 -5.59
N ALA A 861 -9.17 22.34 -4.97
CA ALA A 861 -7.89 22.68 -5.61
C ALA A 861 -6.74 21.95 -4.93
N ASP A 862 -5.56 21.97 -5.54
CA ASP A 862 -4.35 21.38 -4.94
C ASP A 862 -4.01 22.00 -3.57
N CYS A 863 -4.40 23.26 -3.31
CA CYS A 863 -4.13 23.94 -2.03
C CYS A 863 -5.17 25.02 -1.69
N PRO A 864 -5.40 25.32 -0.40
CA PRO A 864 -6.28 26.40 0.02
C PRO A 864 -5.87 27.78 -0.50
N GLU A 865 -4.56 28.04 -0.62
CA GLU A 865 -4.00 29.30 -1.11
C GLU A 865 -4.51 29.62 -2.51
N ALA A 866 -4.56 28.62 -3.40
CA ALA A 866 -5.05 28.82 -4.76
C ALA A 866 -6.53 29.21 -4.78
N LEU A 867 -7.36 28.67 -3.88
CA LEU A 867 -8.79 29.01 -3.75
C LEU A 867 -8.96 30.40 -3.16
N PHE A 868 -8.23 30.72 -2.09
CA PHE A 868 -8.21 32.05 -1.47
C PHE A 868 -7.88 33.14 -2.49
N ASN A 869 -6.84 32.91 -3.31
CA ASN A 869 -6.43 33.85 -4.34
C ASN A 869 -7.52 34.11 -5.39
N LYS A 870 -8.41 33.15 -5.66
CA LYS A 870 -9.57 33.39 -6.53
C LYS A 870 -10.67 34.18 -5.83
N LEU A 871 -10.90 33.99 -4.54
CA LEU A 871 -11.81 34.85 -3.75
C LEU A 871 -11.34 36.32 -3.74
N VAL A 872 -10.03 36.55 -3.65
CA VAL A 872 -9.47 37.91 -3.80
C VAL A 872 -9.80 38.51 -5.16
N LEU A 873 -9.80 37.74 -6.24
CA LEU A 873 -10.19 38.23 -7.56
C LEU A 873 -11.68 38.53 -7.66
N CYS A 874 -12.53 37.72 -7.02
CA CYS A 874 -13.96 38.04 -6.89
C CYS A 874 -14.17 39.37 -6.17
N CYS A 875 -13.44 39.62 -5.07
CA CYS A 875 -13.47 40.89 -4.36
C CYS A 875 -13.08 42.07 -5.27
N ILE A 876 -11.99 41.93 -6.04
CA ILE A 876 -11.55 42.95 -7.00
C ILE A 876 -12.63 43.21 -8.07
N GLN A 877 -13.23 42.15 -8.62
CA GLN A 877 -14.27 42.27 -9.65
C GLN A 877 -15.54 42.97 -9.14
N GLU A 878 -15.92 42.75 -7.88
CA GLU A 878 -17.05 43.43 -7.25
C GLU A 878 -16.75 44.88 -6.82
N GLY A 879 -15.49 45.31 -6.90
CA GLY A 879 -15.02 46.59 -6.37
C GLY A 879 -15.05 46.66 -4.84
N GLY A 880 -14.84 45.51 -4.18
CA GLY A 880 -14.85 45.38 -2.72
C GLY A 880 -13.52 45.71 -2.06
N THR A 881 -13.54 45.75 -0.73
CA THR A 881 -12.35 45.97 0.09
C THR A 881 -12.12 44.77 1.02
N PHE A 882 -10.93 44.18 0.97
CA PHE A 882 -10.57 43.02 1.79
C PHE A 882 -10.09 43.46 3.18
N CYS A 883 -10.83 43.09 4.21
CA CYS A 883 -10.58 43.39 5.61
C CYS A 883 -9.85 42.21 6.28
N PHE A 884 -8.60 42.42 6.67
CA PHE A 884 -7.79 41.44 7.40
C PHE A 884 -7.64 41.84 8.87
N PRO A 885 -7.97 40.97 9.83
CA PRO A 885 -7.55 41.16 11.21
C PRO A 885 -6.02 41.29 11.31
N THR A 886 -5.53 42.21 12.15
CA THR A 886 -4.13 42.17 12.59
C THR A 886 -3.87 40.79 13.22
N GLY A 887 -2.79 40.11 12.84
CA GLY A 887 -2.63 38.69 13.19
C GLY A 887 -3.27 37.71 12.21
N SER A 888 -3.48 38.09 10.95
CA SER A 888 -3.84 37.16 9.87
C SER A 888 -2.61 36.47 9.28
N ASN A 889 -2.82 35.41 8.49
CA ASN A 889 -1.74 34.76 7.74
C ASN A 889 -1.02 35.75 6.79
N GLY A 890 0.28 35.95 7.00
CA GLY A 890 1.09 36.91 6.25
C GLY A 890 1.19 36.62 4.74
N ASN A 891 1.08 35.36 4.34
CA ASN A 891 1.10 34.96 2.93
C ASN A 891 -0.18 35.42 2.23
N TYR A 892 -1.34 35.30 2.86
CA TYR A 892 -2.61 35.78 2.29
C TYR A 892 -2.66 37.29 2.15
N VAL A 893 -2.18 38.03 3.15
CA VAL A 893 -2.08 39.49 3.07
C VAL A 893 -1.14 39.90 1.93
N SER A 894 0.00 39.23 1.79
CA SER A 894 0.97 39.48 0.72
C SER A 894 0.43 39.10 -0.66
N ALA A 895 -0.30 37.99 -0.76
CA ALA A 895 -0.94 37.56 -1.99
C ALA A 895 -2.03 38.56 -2.42
N ALA A 896 -2.87 39.04 -1.50
CA ALA A 896 -3.87 40.06 -1.81
C ALA A 896 -3.24 41.35 -2.34
N LYS A 897 -2.13 41.81 -1.73
CA LYS A 897 -1.33 42.94 -2.24
C LYS A 897 -0.74 42.66 -3.62
N PHE A 898 -0.21 41.46 -3.84
CA PHE A 898 0.37 41.05 -5.13
C PHE A 898 -0.69 41.05 -6.25
N LEU A 899 -1.92 40.62 -5.94
CA LEU A 899 -3.06 40.65 -6.85
C LEU A 899 -3.68 42.05 -7.00
N LYS A 900 -3.16 43.06 -6.28
CA LYS A 900 -3.59 44.47 -6.30
C LYS A 900 -5.01 44.68 -5.75
N ALA A 901 -5.41 43.89 -4.76
CA ALA A 901 -6.65 44.13 -4.03
C ALA A 901 -6.55 45.38 -3.13
N VAL A 902 -7.67 46.08 -2.94
CA VAL A 902 -7.79 47.10 -1.90
C VAL A 902 -7.95 46.38 -0.57
N ILE A 903 -7.06 46.67 0.39
CA ILE A 903 -7.06 46.01 1.70
C ILE A 903 -7.13 47.01 2.84
N ILE A 904 -7.75 46.62 3.94
CA ILE A 904 -7.76 47.34 5.22
C ILE A 904 -7.42 46.35 6.34
N ASN A 905 -6.60 46.79 7.30
CA ASN A 905 -6.29 46.00 8.48
C ASN A 905 -7.23 46.36 9.64
N VAL A 906 -7.98 45.38 10.13
CA VAL A 906 -8.85 45.48 11.31
C VAL A 906 -7.99 45.28 12.55
N GLN A 907 -7.81 46.33 13.34
CA GLN A 907 -6.93 46.27 14.51
C GLN A 907 -7.50 45.38 15.62
N THR A 908 -6.70 44.41 16.06
CA THR A 908 -7.02 43.47 17.14
C THR A 908 -6.17 43.77 18.38
N ASN A 909 -6.66 43.39 19.56
CA ASN A 909 -6.00 43.75 20.83
C ASN A 909 -5.30 42.56 21.51
N PRO A 910 -4.15 42.77 22.17
CA PRO A 910 -3.44 41.71 22.89
C PRO A 910 -4.24 41.15 24.08
N GLU A 911 -5.11 41.95 24.70
CA GLU A 911 -5.92 41.54 25.87
C GLU A 911 -6.83 40.34 25.60
N VAL A 912 -7.27 40.19 24.35
CA VAL A 912 -8.08 39.05 23.87
C VAL A 912 -7.26 38.14 22.94
N GLY A 913 -5.94 38.21 23.04
CA GLY A 913 -4.98 37.44 22.27
C GLY A 913 -5.09 37.63 20.76
N PHE A 914 -5.39 38.86 20.34
CA PHE A 914 -5.55 39.27 18.94
C PHE A 914 -6.72 38.59 18.20
N LYS A 915 -7.71 38.07 18.92
CA LYS A 915 -9.00 37.69 18.31
C LYS A 915 -9.76 38.94 17.86
N LEU A 916 -10.56 38.79 16.80
CA LEU A 916 -11.59 39.76 16.43
C LEU A 916 -12.65 39.83 17.53
N THR A 917 -13.13 41.04 17.79
CA THR A 917 -14.27 41.31 18.67
C THR A 917 -15.35 42.06 17.90
N GLU A 918 -16.59 41.97 18.40
CA GLU A 918 -17.75 42.70 17.87
C GLU A 918 -17.43 44.19 17.66
N LYS A 919 -16.94 44.85 18.70
CA LYS A 919 -16.64 46.29 18.70
C LYS A 919 -15.54 46.67 17.69
N THR A 920 -14.44 45.90 17.64
CA THR A 920 -13.34 46.18 16.70
C THR A 920 -13.76 45.98 15.25
N LEU A 921 -14.62 44.99 15.00
CA LEU A 921 -15.12 44.68 13.67
C LEU A 921 -16.12 45.75 13.21
N ALA A 922 -17.15 46.03 13.99
CA ALA A 922 -18.19 47.02 13.65
C ALA A 922 -17.58 48.38 13.31
N ASN A 923 -16.72 48.92 14.21
CA ASN A 923 -16.04 50.20 13.99
C ASN A 923 -15.20 50.23 12.70
N SER A 924 -14.61 49.10 12.31
CA SER A 924 -13.78 49.02 11.12
C SER A 924 -14.61 48.92 9.83
N LEU A 925 -15.84 48.41 9.90
CA LEU A 925 -16.71 48.22 8.73
C LEU A 925 -17.57 49.44 8.39
N GLU A 926 -17.83 50.35 9.34
CA GLU A 926 -18.70 51.53 9.17
C GLU A 926 -18.47 52.33 7.88
N ASN A 927 -17.21 52.45 7.43
CA ASN A 927 -16.83 53.25 6.26
C ASN A 927 -16.29 52.41 5.09
N VAL A 928 -16.50 51.09 5.12
CA VAL A 928 -15.96 50.18 4.11
C VAL A 928 -17.02 49.84 3.08
N HIS A 929 -16.77 50.20 1.83
CA HIS A 929 -17.65 49.82 0.72
C HIS A 929 -17.46 48.35 0.37
N LYS A 930 -18.56 47.57 0.37
CA LYS A 930 -18.60 46.12 0.07
C LYS A 930 -17.49 45.35 0.80
N PRO A 931 -17.57 45.26 2.14
CA PRO A 931 -16.51 44.66 2.94
C PRO A 931 -16.39 43.16 2.67
N TRP A 932 -15.16 42.70 2.47
CA TRP A 932 -14.79 41.28 2.40
C TRP A 932 -13.97 40.92 3.63
N VAL A 933 -14.55 40.22 4.61
CA VAL A 933 -13.93 39.97 5.91
C VAL A 933 -13.27 38.59 5.94
N TYR A 934 -11.96 38.54 6.21
CA TYR A 934 -11.23 37.29 6.44
C TYR A 934 -11.28 36.91 7.93
N ILE A 935 -11.63 35.66 8.22
CA ILE A 935 -11.63 35.12 9.59
C ILE A 935 -11.01 33.72 9.56
N SER A 936 -9.83 33.55 10.16
CA SER A 936 -9.24 32.22 10.42
C SER A 936 -9.89 31.62 11.66
N GLY A 937 -10.66 30.54 11.50
CA GLY A 937 -11.30 29.86 12.63
C GLY A 937 -11.91 28.50 12.29
N PRO A 938 -12.22 27.64 13.29
CA PRO A 938 -12.16 27.89 14.73
C PRO A 938 -10.80 28.28 15.28
N THR A 939 -9.73 27.67 14.79
CA THR A 939 -8.35 27.99 15.20
C THR A 939 -7.81 29.21 14.42
N VAL A 940 -7.31 30.20 15.16
CA VAL A 940 -6.70 31.41 14.61
C VAL A 940 -5.24 31.16 14.24
N ASN A 941 -4.87 31.31 12.96
CA ASN A 941 -3.47 31.35 12.53
C ASN A 941 -3.00 32.82 12.46
N PRO A 942 -1.96 33.23 13.21
CA PRO A 942 -0.93 32.38 13.84
C PRO A 942 -1.04 32.14 15.35
N THR A 943 -1.99 32.76 16.05
CA THR A 943 -2.00 32.80 17.53
C THR A 943 -2.32 31.46 18.19
N GLY A 944 -3.00 30.55 17.50
CA GLY A 944 -3.43 29.26 18.04
C GLY A 944 -4.58 29.35 19.03
N LEU A 945 -5.23 30.51 19.18
CA LEU A 945 -6.46 30.65 19.96
C LEU A 945 -7.67 30.10 19.19
N VAL A 946 -8.73 29.74 19.92
CA VAL A 946 -9.95 29.18 19.34
C VAL A 946 -11.12 30.16 19.55
N TYR A 947 -11.86 30.42 18.48
CA TYR A 947 -13.17 31.08 18.55
C TYR A 947 -14.23 30.10 19.02
N SER A 948 -14.96 30.45 20.07
CA SER A 948 -16.15 29.70 20.47
C SER A 948 -17.30 29.89 19.45
N ASN A 949 -18.29 29.00 19.49
CA ASN A 949 -19.48 29.10 18.64
C ASN A 949 -20.20 30.45 18.81
N GLU A 950 -20.36 30.93 20.04
CA GLU A 950 -21.04 32.20 20.32
C GLU A 950 -20.23 33.42 19.85
N GLU A 951 -18.91 33.42 20.02
CA GLU A 951 -18.05 34.47 19.45
C GLU A 951 -18.21 34.54 17.93
N MET A 952 -18.24 33.40 17.25
CA MET A 952 -18.41 33.35 15.80
C MET A 952 -19.80 33.84 15.37
N LYS A 953 -20.87 33.44 16.06
CA LYS A 953 -22.23 33.95 15.78
C LYS A 953 -22.32 35.47 15.91
N THR A 954 -21.69 36.04 16.94
CA THR A 954 -21.65 37.51 17.13
C THR A 954 -20.90 38.19 15.99
N LEU A 955 -19.72 37.70 15.59
CA LEU A 955 -18.95 38.27 14.48
C LEU A 955 -19.69 38.18 13.14
N LEU A 956 -20.39 37.07 12.88
CA LEU A 956 -21.21 36.90 11.67
C LEU A 956 -22.40 37.85 11.66
N THR A 957 -23.01 38.09 12.82
CA THR A 957 -24.12 39.05 12.96
C THR A 957 -23.67 40.46 12.57
N VAL A 958 -22.53 40.92 13.09
CA VAL A 958 -21.93 42.21 12.68
C VAL A 958 -21.65 42.24 11.19
N CYS A 959 -21.04 41.19 10.62
CA CYS A 959 -20.78 41.11 9.18
C CYS A 959 -22.08 41.24 8.37
N ALA A 960 -23.17 40.62 8.82
CA ALA A 960 -24.47 40.68 8.15
C ALA A 960 -25.11 42.08 8.21
N GLU A 961 -24.91 42.84 9.28
CA GLU A 961 -25.39 44.23 9.37
C GLU A 961 -24.80 45.13 8.27
N PHE A 962 -23.54 44.87 7.90
CA PHE A 962 -22.84 45.63 6.84
C PHE A 962 -22.90 44.97 5.45
N GLY A 963 -23.68 43.89 5.28
CA GLY A 963 -23.77 43.16 4.01
C GLY A 963 -22.42 42.58 3.54
N ALA A 964 -21.58 42.16 4.48
CA ALA A 964 -20.22 41.72 4.18
C ALA A 964 -20.16 40.35 3.49
N ARG A 965 -19.12 40.16 2.67
CA ARG A 965 -18.68 38.84 2.19
C ARG A 965 -17.68 38.27 3.18
N VAL A 966 -17.99 37.17 3.86
CA VAL A 966 -17.12 36.58 4.89
C VAL A 966 -16.41 35.36 4.32
N VAL A 967 -15.08 35.31 4.47
CA VAL A 967 -14.26 34.13 4.21
C VAL A 967 -13.90 33.50 5.55
N LEU A 968 -14.59 32.41 5.89
CA LEU A 968 -14.28 31.57 7.04
C LEU A 968 -13.21 30.56 6.64
N ASP A 969 -11.99 30.76 7.11
CA ASP A 969 -10.86 29.88 6.80
C ASP A 969 -10.61 28.89 7.93
N THR A 970 -10.99 27.65 7.66
CA THR A 970 -10.84 26.49 8.54
C THR A 970 -9.57 25.70 8.29
N SER A 971 -8.69 26.14 7.38
CA SER A 971 -7.52 25.38 6.92
C SER A 971 -6.53 25.03 8.03
N PHE A 972 -6.49 25.84 9.09
CA PHE A 972 -5.59 25.66 10.24
C PHE A 972 -6.27 24.99 11.46
N SER A 973 -7.50 24.51 11.30
CA SER A 973 -8.29 23.87 12.36
C SER A 973 -8.25 22.33 12.27
N GLY A 974 -8.70 21.66 13.32
CA GLY A 974 -8.74 20.20 13.48
C GLY A 974 -7.70 19.64 14.45
N VAL A 975 -6.86 20.51 15.04
CA VAL A 975 -5.77 20.16 15.95
C VAL A 975 -5.88 20.97 17.24
N GLU A 976 -6.99 20.80 17.94
CA GLU A 976 -7.24 21.44 19.22
C GLU A 976 -6.81 20.49 20.35
N PHE A 977 -5.81 20.88 21.14
CA PHE A 977 -5.23 20.05 22.21
C PHE A 977 -5.58 20.53 23.62
N ASN A 978 -5.85 21.83 23.82
CA ASN A 978 -6.23 22.40 25.12
C ASN A 978 -7.72 22.84 25.18
N SER A 979 -8.58 22.31 24.31
CA SER A 979 -9.98 22.75 24.14
C SER A 979 -11.01 21.82 24.80
N LYS A 980 -10.66 21.14 25.91
CA LYS A 980 -11.59 20.22 26.60
C LYS A 980 -12.87 20.97 27.00
N GLY A 981 -13.99 20.62 26.36
CA GLY A 981 -15.32 21.17 26.65
C GLY A 981 -15.77 22.37 25.80
N GLN A 982 -15.04 22.74 24.75
CA GLN A 982 -15.58 23.65 23.72
C GLN A 982 -16.33 22.82 22.67
N ASP A 983 -17.65 22.97 22.61
CA ASP A 983 -18.46 22.41 21.53
C ASP A 983 -18.00 23.01 20.19
N GLY A 984 -17.97 22.17 19.15
CA GLY A 984 -17.68 22.61 17.79
C GLY A 984 -18.63 23.72 17.33
N TRP A 985 -18.29 24.38 16.23
CA TRP A 985 -19.21 25.36 15.66
C TRP A 985 -20.50 24.67 15.17
N ASP A 986 -21.62 25.38 15.30
CA ASP A 986 -22.91 25.02 14.71
C ASP A 986 -23.53 26.30 14.12
N LEU A 987 -23.22 26.53 12.84
CA LEU A 987 -23.48 27.81 12.17
C LEU A 987 -24.71 27.79 11.26
N ASP A 988 -25.33 26.64 11.00
CA ASP A 988 -26.26 26.43 9.87
C ASP A 988 -27.48 27.34 10.01
N ALA A 989 -28.19 27.19 11.14
CA ALA A 989 -29.35 27.99 11.48
C ALA A 989 -29.01 29.50 11.59
N THR A 990 -27.77 29.84 11.99
CA THR A 990 -27.33 31.24 12.10
C THR A 990 -27.13 31.84 10.70
N LEU A 991 -26.41 31.14 9.82
CA LEU A 991 -26.13 31.59 8.46
C LEU A 991 -27.40 31.68 7.62
N GLU A 992 -28.31 30.73 7.76
CA GLU A 992 -29.62 30.75 7.09
C GLU A 992 -30.43 31.98 7.51
N LYS A 993 -30.50 32.25 8.83
CA LYS A 993 -31.20 33.42 9.38
C LYS A 993 -30.56 34.73 8.90
N LEU A 994 -29.24 34.85 8.96
CA LEU A 994 -28.53 36.08 8.57
C LEU A 994 -28.64 36.37 7.08
N SER A 995 -28.47 35.35 6.23
CA SER A 995 -28.58 35.49 4.76
C SER A 995 -30.00 35.84 4.33
N SER A 996 -31.02 35.34 5.04
CA SER A 996 -32.42 35.70 4.79
C SER A 996 -32.74 37.15 5.17
N ASN A 997 -32.07 37.68 6.21
CA ASN A 997 -32.27 39.05 6.66
C ASN A 997 -31.52 40.08 5.80
N ASN A 998 -30.34 39.73 5.29
CA ASN A 998 -29.56 40.58 4.38
C ASN A 998 -29.07 39.79 3.16
N PRO A 999 -29.68 39.98 1.97
CA PRO A 999 -29.28 39.27 0.75
C PRO A 999 -27.84 39.54 0.28
N ASP A 1000 -27.27 40.69 0.65
CA ASP A 1000 -25.89 41.05 0.28
C ASP A 1000 -24.86 40.30 1.14
N PHE A 1001 -25.23 39.87 2.34
CA PHE A 1001 -24.39 39.06 3.21
C PHE A 1001 -24.19 37.65 2.64
N CYS A 1002 -22.95 37.18 2.67
CA CYS A 1002 -22.60 35.82 2.27
C CYS A 1002 -21.42 35.32 3.10
N ALA A 1003 -21.47 34.07 3.54
CA ALA A 1003 -20.31 33.38 4.10
C ALA A 1003 -19.84 32.29 3.14
N SER A 1004 -18.53 32.25 2.90
CA SER A 1004 -17.83 31.18 2.19
C SER A 1004 -16.93 30.44 3.17
N LEU A 1005 -16.85 29.12 3.06
CA LEU A 1005 -15.99 28.31 3.93
C LEU A 1005 -14.81 27.77 3.12
N LEU A 1006 -13.63 28.29 3.41
CA LEU A 1006 -12.34 27.82 2.90
C LEU A 1006 -11.77 26.78 3.88
N GLY A 1007 -11.15 25.73 3.37
CA GLY A 1007 -10.50 24.74 4.22
C GLY A 1007 -9.46 23.89 3.51
N GLY A 1008 -8.70 23.16 4.32
CA GLY A 1008 -7.75 22.15 3.91
C GLY A 1008 -7.93 20.88 4.74
N LEU A 1009 -7.72 19.72 4.12
CA LEU A 1009 -7.85 18.43 4.83
C LEU A 1009 -6.60 18.03 5.60
N PHE A 1010 -5.48 18.71 5.33
CA PHE A 1010 -4.17 18.35 5.84
C PHE A 1010 -4.07 18.31 7.36
N PHE A 1011 -4.38 19.41 8.05
CA PHE A 1011 -4.29 19.47 9.52
C PHE A 1011 -5.42 18.70 10.20
N LYS A 1012 -6.60 18.65 9.58
CA LYS A 1012 -7.78 17.98 10.14
C LYS A 1012 -7.66 16.46 10.18
N MET A 1013 -6.97 15.87 9.19
CA MET A 1013 -6.75 14.43 9.09
C MET A 1013 -5.30 14.02 9.34
N LEU A 1014 -4.41 14.99 9.60
CA LEU A 1014 -2.97 14.82 9.87
C LEU A 1014 -2.26 13.95 8.82
N THR A 1015 -2.56 14.19 7.54
CA THR A 1015 -2.12 13.38 6.38
C THR A 1015 -0.65 13.59 5.99
N GLY A 1016 0.16 14.21 6.85
CA GLY A 1016 1.62 14.28 6.74
C GLY A 1016 2.19 15.07 5.56
N GLY A 1017 1.36 15.76 4.76
CA GLY A 1017 1.75 16.75 3.74
C GLY A 1017 0.98 16.63 2.42
N ILE A 1018 -0.05 15.77 2.36
CA ILE A 1018 -0.93 15.68 1.19
C ILE A 1018 -1.70 17.00 1.04
N LYS A 1019 -1.42 17.73 -0.05
CA LYS A 1019 -2.08 19.00 -0.33
C LYS A 1019 -3.46 18.77 -0.93
N PHE A 1020 -4.46 19.40 -0.33
CA PHE A 1020 -5.83 19.45 -0.84
C PHE A 1020 -6.59 20.59 -0.17
N GLY A 1021 -7.08 21.54 -0.96
CA GLY A 1021 -7.93 22.64 -0.52
C GLY A 1021 -9.36 22.46 -1.02
N PHE A 1022 -10.33 22.93 -0.24
CA PHE A 1022 -11.74 22.99 -0.61
C PHE A 1022 -12.36 24.35 -0.24
N LEU A 1023 -13.41 24.73 -0.96
CA LEU A 1023 -14.15 25.97 -0.80
C LEU A 1023 -15.65 25.68 -1.01
N LEU A 1024 -16.48 26.13 -0.07
CA LEU A 1024 -17.93 26.09 -0.18
C LEU A 1024 -18.45 27.50 -0.45
N LEU A 1025 -19.29 27.61 -1.47
CA LEU A 1025 -19.93 28.86 -1.88
C LEU A 1025 -21.46 28.68 -1.88
N ASN A 1026 -22.14 29.55 -1.13
CA ASN A 1026 -23.60 29.46 -0.93
C ASN A 1026 -24.40 30.50 -1.75
N GLN A 1027 -23.73 31.34 -2.54
CA GLN A 1027 -24.37 32.34 -3.39
C GLN A 1027 -24.04 32.14 -4.87
N ALA A 1028 -25.07 32.02 -5.71
CA ALA A 1028 -24.93 31.78 -7.15
C ALA A 1028 -24.10 32.84 -7.88
N SER A 1029 -24.28 34.12 -7.56
CA SER A 1029 -23.51 35.21 -8.18
C SER A 1029 -22.01 35.12 -7.89
N LEU A 1030 -21.65 34.71 -6.68
CA LEU A 1030 -20.26 34.48 -6.30
C LEU A 1030 -19.69 33.22 -6.95
N VAL A 1031 -20.49 32.16 -7.10
CA VAL A 1031 -20.12 30.94 -7.84
C VAL A 1031 -19.82 31.27 -9.30
N ASP A 1032 -20.69 32.04 -9.96
CA ASP A 1032 -20.51 32.48 -11.35
C ASP A 1032 -19.25 33.35 -11.51
N ALA A 1033 -19.04 34.30 -10.58
CA ALA A 1033 -17.83 35.13 -10.57
C ALA A 1033 -16.56 34.27 -10.40
N PHE A 1034 -16.59 33.30 -9.47
CA PHE A 1034 -15.48 32.40 -9.21
C PHE A 1034 -15.12 31.57 -10.45
N HIS A 1035 -16.11 30.95 -11.11
CA HIS A 1035 -15.90 30.19 -12.35
C HIS A 1035 -15.48 31.06 -13.55
N GLY A 1036 -15.69 32.38 -13.47
CA GLY A 1036 -15.17 33.35 -14.43
C GLY A 1036 -13.64 33.43 -14.46
N PHE A 1037 -12.96 32.99 -13.39
CA PHE A 1037 -11.50 32.94 -13.31
C PHE A 1037 -10.95 31.54 -13.64
N GLY A 1038 -10.07 31.46 -14.64
CA GLY A 1038 -9.32 30.25 -14.96
C GLY A 1038 -8.14 29.98 -14.02
N GLY A 1039 -7.31 28.98 -14.32
CA GLY A 1039 -6.02 28.76 -13.64
C GLY A 1039 -6.05 28.10 -12.27
N LEU A 1040 -7.14 27.41 -11.91
CA LEU A 1040 -7.16 26.55 -10.73
C LEU A 1040 -6.61 25.17 -11.06
N SER A 1041 -5.54 24.75 -10.39
CA SER A 1041 -5.03 23.38 -10.49
C SER A 1041 -5.90 22.43 -9.68
N LYS A 1042 -6.40 21.38 -10.33
CA LYS A 1042 -7.28 20.40 -9.70
C LYS A 1042 -6.46 19.23 -9.14
N PRO A 1043 -6.82 18.71 -7.95
CA PRO A 1043 -6.24 17.51 -7.39
C PRO A 1043 -6.38 16.33 -8.35
N HIS A 1044 -5.27 15.64 -8.55
CA HIS A 1044 -5.23 14.41 -9.33
C HIS A 1044 -6.15 13.33 -8.74
N ARG A 1045 -6.70 12.45 -9.58
CA ARG A 1045 -7.57 11.35 -9.16
C ARG A 1045 -6.99 10.45 -8.07
N THR A 1046 -5.67 10.25 -8.04
CA THR A 1046 -5.06 9.43 -6.98
C THR A 1046 -5.09 10.13 -5.63
N ILE A 1047 -4.87 11.45 -5.60
CA ILE A 1047 -5.04 12.25 -4.37
C ILE A 1047 -6.50 12.22 -3.92
N LYS A 1048 -7.45 12.39 -4.85
CA LYS A 1048 -8.88 12.28 -4.53
C LYS A 1048 -9.25 10.90 -3.97
N TYR A 1049 -8.74 9.83 -4.57
CA TYR A 1049 -8.94 8.46 -4.08
C TYR A 1049 -8.36 8.28 -2.68
N THR A 1050 -7.11 8.71 -2.46
CA THR A 1050 -6.46 8.65 -1.14
C THR A 1050 -7.31 9.35 -0.08
N LEU A 1051 -7.82 10.54 -0.40
CA LEU A 1051 -8.67 11.30 0.53
C LEU A 1051 -10.03 10.66 0.74
N LYS A 1052 -10.68 10.17 -0.31
CA LYS A 1052 -11.93 9.42 -0.21
C LYS A 1052 -11.78 8.24 0.74
N LYS A 1053 -10.73 7.43 0.55
CA LYS A 1053 -10.44 6.30 1.44
C LYS A 1053 -10.21 6.72 2.89
N LEU A 1054 -9.46 7.80 3.12
CA LEU A 1054 -9.21 8.29 4.47
C LEU A 1054 -10.46 8.88 5.12
N LEU A 1055 -11.32 9.56 4.37
CA LEU A 1055 -12.61 10.08 4.84
C LEU A 1055 -13.54 8.92 5.24
N ASP A 1056 -13.61 7.86 4.42
CA ASP A 1056 -14.41 6.67 4.73
C ASP A 1056 -13.92 5.94 5.98
N LEU A 1057 -12.60 5.86 6.17
CA LEU A 1057 -12.00 5.31 7.39
C LEU A 1057 -12.30 6.15 8.63
N GLN A 1058 -12.34 7.48 8.48
CA GLN A 1058 -12.68 8.40 9.57
C GLN A 1058 -14.16 8.30 9.95
N GLU A 1059 -15.05 8.26 8.95
CA GLU A 1059 -16.49 8.09 9.14
C GLU A 1059 -16.82 6.74 9.78
N GLY A 1060 -16.20 5.66 9.28
CA GLY A 1060 -16.30 4.32 9.86
C GLY A 1060 -15.65 4.17 11.24
N LYS A 1061 -15.05 5.25 11.79
CA LYS A 1061 -14.32 5.28 13.06
C LYS A 1061 -13.30 4.14 13.16
N SER A 1062 -12.54 3.92 12.09
CA SER A 1062 -11.46 2.94 12.08
C SER A 1062 -10.51 3.21 13.24
N LYS A 1063 -10.32 2.20 14.11
CA LYS A 1063 -9.53 2.32 15.34
C LYS A 1063 -8.12 2.82 15.03
N ASP A 1064 -7.49 2.33 13.96
CA ASP A 1064 -6.11 2.66 13.63
C ASP A 1064 -5.94 4.14 13.26
N LEU A 1065 -6.84 4.69 12.43
CA LEU A 1065 -6.77 6.10 12.02
C LEU A 1065 -7.13 7.03 13.18
N VAL A 1066 -8.15 6.69 13.96
CA VAL A 1066 -8.59 7.51 15.11
C VAL A 1066 -7.50 7.55 16.19
N ASN A 1067 -6.90 6.41 16.53
CA ASN A 1067 -5.81 6.34 17.49
C ASN A 1067 -4.59 7.13 17.00
N ALA A 1068 -4.21 6.97 15.73
CA ALA A 1068 -3.07 7.69 15.18
C ALA A 1068 -3.28 9.21 15.12
N ILE A 1069 -4.52 9.68 14.92
CA ILE A 1069 -4.85 11.11 15.02
C ILE A 1069 -4.73 11.59 16.48
N ALA A 1070 -5.25 10.81 17.44
CA ALA A 1070 -5.18 11.15 18.86
C ALA A 1070 -3.73 11.24 19.37
N GLU A 1071 -2.90 10.25 19.07
CA GLU A 1071 -1.47 10.23 19.43
C GLU A 1071 -0.73 11.46 18.91
N LYS A 1072 -1.02 11.87 17.66
CA LYS A 1072 -0.42 13.08 17.09
C LYS A 1072 -0.90 14.37 17.75
N LYS A 1073 -2.16 14.44 18.21
CA LYS A 1073 -2.66 15.59 18.97
C LYS A 1073 -1.95 15.69 20.32
N GLU A 1074 -1.77 14.58 21.01
CA GLU A 1074 -1.00 14.52 22.27
C GLU A 1074 0.47 14.91 22.06
N LEU A 1075 1.09 14.46 20.96
CA LEU A 1075 2.44 14.86 20.59
C LEU A 1075 2.55 16.38 20.39
N LEU A 1076 1.61 16.99 19.67
CA LEU A 1076 1.60 18.43 19.45
C LEU A 1076 1.36 19.22 20.75
N GLU A 1077 0.50 18.72 21.64
CA GLU A 1077 0.30 19.31 22.97
C GLU A 1077 1.60 19.31 23.78
N SER A 1078 2.30 18.18 23.79
CA SER A 1078 3.59 18.03 24.48
C SER A 1078 4.64 18.99 23.91
N ARG A 1079 4.70 19.12 22.58
CA ARG A 1079 5.63 20.04 21.91
C ARG A 1079 5.30 21.50 22.14
N TYR A 1080 4.02 21.85 22.17
CA TYR A 1080 3.58 23.19 22.57
C TYR A 1080 4.11 23.54 23.96
N LYS A 1081 3.91 22.66 24.95
CA LYS A 1081 4.37 22.87 26.33
C LYS A 1081 5.89 23.07 26.39
N GLN A 1082 6.66 22.20 25.74
CA GLN A 1082 8.12 22.28 25.70
C GLN A 1082 8.63 23.55 25.00
N LEU A 1083 8.05 23.91 23.85
CA LEU A 1083 8.43 25.11 23.12
C LEU A 1083 8.10 26.38 23.91
N LYS A 1084 6.92 26.44 24.52
CA LYS A 1084 6.50 27.55 25.37
C LYS A 1084 7.48 27.74 26.54
N GLU A 1085 7.75 26.69 27.30
CA GLU A 1085 8.69 26.72 28.43
C GLU A 1085 10.08 27.20 27.97
N THR A 1086 10.59 26.66 26.86
CA THR A 1086 11.88 27.05 26.30
C THR A 1086 11.92 28.53 25.89
N LEU A 1087 10.85 29.04 25.25
CA LEU A 1087 10.75 30.43 24.85
C LEU A 1087 10.69 31.37 26.07
N GLU A 1088 9.87 31.06 27.06
CA GLU A 1088 9.73 31.83 28.31
C GLU A 1088 11.05 31.87 29.09
N ASP A 1089 11.71 30.72 29.25
CA ASP A 1089 13.04 30.63 29.86
C ASP A 1089 14.10 31.41 29.10
N CYS A 1090 13.91 31.58 27.79
CA CYS A 1090 14.77 32.41 26.94
C CYS A 1090 14.36 33.88 26.89
N GLY A 1091 13.40 34.33 27.72
CA GLY A 1091 13.01 35.74 27.82
C GLY A 1091 12.13 36.23 26.68
N TRP A 1092 11.42 35.31 26.01
CA TRP A 1092 10.31 35.64 25.13
C TRP A 1092 9.01 35.74 25.95
N GLU A 1093 8.16 36.69 25.58
CA GLU A 1093 6.80 36.80 26.09
C GLU A 1093 5.86 36.04 25.15
N VAL A 1094 5.39 34.89 25.61
CA VAL A 1094 4.65 33.93 24.78
C VAL A 1094 3.15 34.13 24.94
N LEU A 1095 2.42 34.15 23.82
CA LEU A 1095 0.97 34.14 23.83
C LEU A 1095 0.46 32.71 23.99
N GLU A 1096 -0.51 32.50 24.88
CA GLU A 1096 -1.15 31.18 25.08
C GLU A 1096 -1.81 30.70 23.79
N ALA A 1097 -1.60 29.43 23.46
CA ALA A 1097 -2.28 28.74 22.36
C ALA A 1097 -3.12 27.57 22.88
N GLN A 1098 -4.26 27.36 22.25
CA GLN A 1098 -5.21 26.30 22.57
C GLN A 1098 -5.23 25.19 21.50
N ALA A 1099 -4.75 25.50 20.30
CA ALA A 1099 -4.84 24.67 19.11
C ALA A 1099 -3.81 25.04 18.05
N GLY A 1100 -3.78 24.26 16.97
CA GLY A 1100 -2.98 24.51 15.77
C GLY A 1100 -1.56 23.97 15.86
N VAL A 1101 -0.68 24.51 15.02
CA VAL A 1101 0.72 24.09 14.93
C VAL A 1101 1.71 25.24 15.08
N SER A 1102 1.23 26.41 15.49
CA SER A 1102 2.02 27.63 15.64
C SER A 1102 1.80 28.30 16.99
N ILE A 1103 2.83 28.99 17.47
CA ILE A 1103 2.79 29.84 18.65
C ILE A 1103 3.37 31.21 18.29
N VAL A 1104 2.89 32.25 18.98
CA VAL A 1104 3.30 33.63 18.76
C VAL A 1104 3.98 34.15 20.01
N ALA A 1105 5.18 34.73 19.86
CA ALA A 1105 5.97 35.19 20.99
C ALA A 1105 6.74 36.47 20.65
N LYS A 1106 6.88 37.34 21.65
CA LYS A 1106 7.59 38.62 21.54
C LYS A 1106 8.99 38.53 22.16
N PRO A 1107 10.06 38.99 21.50
CA PRO A 1107 11.44 38.90 21.99
C PRO A 1107 11.76 39.96 23.05
N SER A 1108 10.92 40.09 24.08
CA SER A 1108 10.95 41.20 25.05
C SER A 1108 12.31 41.37 25.73
N ALA A 1109 13.06 40.29 25.99
CA ALA A 1109 14.40 40.36 26.58
C ALA A 1109 15.52 40.76 25.59
N TYR A 1110 15.27 40.83 24.29
CA TYR A 1110 16.30 41.06 23.25
C TYR A 1110 16.21 42.41 22.57
N LEU A 1111 15.01 42.99 22.48
CA LEU A 1111 14.80 44.28 21.82
C LEU A 1111 15.71 45.36 22.41
N GLY A 1112 16.45 46.05 21.53
CA GLY A 1112 17.41 47.09 21.88
C GLY A 1112 18.80 46.61 22.30
N LYS A 1113 19.03 45.30 22.44
CA LYS A 1113 20.37 44.74 22.71
C LYS A 1113 21.20 44.64 21.44
N ASN A 1114 22.53 44.69 21.58
CA ASN A 1114 23.45 44.51 20.47
C ASN A 1114 23.87 43.04 20.37
N VAL A 1115 23.84 42.48 19.17
CA VAL A 1115 24.32 41.12 18.90
C VAL A 1115 25.46 41.16 17.87
N LYS A 1116 26.48 40.32 18.07
CA LYS A 1116 27.59 40.16 17.12
C LYS A 1116 27.32 38.98 16.21
N ILE A 1117 27.08 39.25 14.92
CA ILE A 1117 26.86 38.23 13.90
C ILE A 1117 28.11 38.10 13.04
N LYS A 1118 28.60 36.87 12.85
CA LYS A 1118 29.65 36.55 11.87
C LYS A 1118 29.00 36.18 10.54
N ASN A 1119 29.27 36.95 9.49
CA ASN A 1119 29.11 36.51 8.10
C ASN A 1119 30.49 36.17 7.54
N ASP A 1120 30.56 35.33 6.50
CA ASP A 1120 31.72 34.63 5.88
C ASP A 1120 33.04 35.40 5.65
N SER A 1121 33.14 36.68 6.03
CA SER A 1121 34.40 37.44 6.12
C SER A 1121 34.38 38.66 7.08
N SER A 1122 33.28 38.95 7.81
CA SER A 1122 33.18 40.12 8.70
C SER A 1122 32.22 39.91 9.88
N THR A 1123 32.58 40.41 11.06
CA THR A 1123 31.69 40.47 12.24
C THR A 1123 30.92 41.79 12.24
N ARG A 1124 29.59 41.75 12.18
CA ARG A 1124 28.72 42.94 12.25
C ARG A 1124 28.02 42.99 13.62
N VAL A 1125 28.02 44.16 14.25
CA VAL A 1125 27.20 44.42 15.43
C VAL A 1125 25.86 44.98 14.96
N ILE A 1126 24.77 44.32 15.33
CA ILE A 1126 23.41 44.74 14.97
C ILE A 1126 22.66 44.98 16.27
N LYS A 1127 21.97 46.13 16.37
CA LYS A 1127 21.03 46.39 17.47
C LYS A 1127 19.70 45.73 17.12
N LEU A 1128 19.26 44.80 17.97
CA LEU A 1128 18.08 44.00 17.71
C LEU A 1128 16.80 44.85 17.81
N ASP A 1129 15.92 44.70 16.83
CA ASP A 1129 14.60 45.30 16.76
C ASP A 1129 13.60 44.33 16.09
N ASP A 1130 12.34 44.75 16.00
CA ASP A 1130 11.25 43.93 15.43
C ASP A 1130 11.48 43.52 13.97
N SER A 1131 12.28 44.30 13.22
CA SER A 1131 12.50 44.11 11.79
C SER A 1131 13.67 43.17 11.49
N ASN A 1132 14.65 43.07 12.39
CA ASN A 1132 15.90 42.34 12.15
C ASN A 1132 16.06 41.07 13.01
N ILE A 1133 15.15 40.82 13.98
CA ILE A 1133 15.24 39.65 14.86
C ILE A 1133 15.25 38.32 14.09
N ARG A 1134 14.45 38.21 13.02
CA ARG A 1134 14.40 37.04 12.14
C ARG A 1134 15.73 36.77 11.46
N GLU A 1135 16.32 37.80 10.85
CA GLU A 1135 17.62 37.70 10.19
C GLU A 1135 18.72 37.36 11.21
N ALA A 1136 18.68 37.99 12.39
CA ALA A 1136 19.64 37.73 13.44
C ALA A 1136 19.59 36.28 13.93
N MET A 1137 18.39 35.73 14.10
CA MET A 1137 18.20 34.34 14.50
C MET A 1137 18.70 33.37 13.41
N LEU A 1138 18.31 33.60 12.16
CA LEU A 1138 18.77 32.80 11.02
C LEU A 1138 20.31 32.76 10.92
N LEU A 1139 20.97 33.90 10.91
CA LEU A 1139 22.43 33.97 10.73
C LEU A 1139 23.21 33.42 11.93
N SER A 1140 22.63 33.49 13.13
CA SER A 1140 23.31 33.07 14.36
C SER A 1140 23.14 31.58 14.68
N THR A 1141 21.99 31.00 14.32
CA THR A 1141 21.64 29.62 14.74
C THR A 1141 21.16 28.72 13.61
N GLY A 1142 20.78 29.28 12.45
CA GLY A 1142 20.18 28.53 11.34
C GLY A 1142 18.68 28.26 11.50
N LEU A 1143 18.03 28.88 12.50
CA LEU A 1143 16.59 28.73 12.73
C LEU A 1143 15.78 29.75 11.91
N CYS A 1144 14.87 29.25 11.08
CA CYS A 1144 13.97 30.06 10.27
C CYS A 1144 12.67 30.32 11.03
N ILE A 1145 12.36 31.58 11.32
CA ILE A 1145 11.11 32.01 11.98
C ILE A 1145 10.40 33.08 11.15
N ASN A 1146 9.15 33.39 11.48
CA ASN A 1146 8.49 34.58 10.93
C ASN A 1146 8.50 35.76 11.91
N SER A 1147 8.72 36.97 11.41
CA SER A 1147 8.76 38.20 12.19
C SER A 1147 7.39 38.87 12.33
N ALA A 1148 7.38 40.03 13.00
CA ALA A 1148 6.23 40.93 13.08
C ALA A 1148 5.71 41.40 11.71
N VAL A 1149 6.57 41.41 10.68
CA VAL A 1149 6.18 41.76 9.30
C VAL A 1149 5.22 40.72 8.73
N TRP A 1150 5.45 39.43 9.01
CA TRP A 1150 4.59 38.34 8.56
C TRP A 1150 3.33 38.22 9.39
N THR A 1151 3.45 38.27 10.73
CA THR A 1151 2.27 38.15 11.62
C THR A 1151 1.36 39.36 11.51
N GLY A 1152 1.91 40.52 11.12
CA GLY A 1152 1.23 41.82 11.18
C GLY A 1152 1.04 42.33 12.61
N ILE A 1153 1.45 41.58 13.63
CA ILE A 1153 1.32 41.95 15.04
C ILE A 1153 2.63 42.62 15.49
N PRO A 1154 2.62 43.89 15.91
CA PRO A 1154 3.83 44.62 16.30
C PRO A 1154 4.66 43.88 17.36
N GLY A 1155 5.91 43.56 17.03
CA GLY A 1155 6.88 42.91 17.90
C GLY A 1155 6.71 41.39 18.08
N TYR A 1156 5.66 40.77 17.55
CA TYR A 1156 5.43 39.34 17.77
C TYR A 1156 5.89 38.49 16.57
N CYS A 1157 6.73 37.50 16.86
CA CYS A 1157 7.22 36.51 15.92
C CYS A 1157 6.39 35.22 15.99
N ARG A 1158 6.34 34.46 14.91
CA ARG A 1158 5.68 33.15 14.85
C ARG A 1158 6.70 32.02 14.80
N PHE A 1159 6.41 30.95 15.52
CA PHE A 1159 7.14 29.70 15.55
C PHE A 1159 6.19 28.54 15.26
N THR A 1160 6.44 27.73 14.23
CA THR A 1160 5.69 26.49 13.99
C THR A 1160 6.38 25.27 14.62
N PHE A 1161 5.64 24.37 15.25
CA PHE A 1161 6.20 23.25 16.04
C PHE A 1161 5.81 21.85 15.55
N ALA A 1162 5.14 21.75 14.40
CA ALA A 1162 4.89 20.48 13.73
C ALA A 1162 6.10 20.02 12.91
N LEU A 1163 7.23 19.79 13.58
CA LEU A 1163 8.51 19.41 12.98
C LEU A 1163 8.76 17.89 13.03
N GLU A 1164 9.83 17.40 12.40
CA GLU A 1164 10.36 16.07 12.73
C GLU A 1164 11.00 16.12 14.13
N GLU A 1165 11.10 14.97 14.83
CA GLU A 1165 11.55 14.91 16.22
C GLU A 1165 12.97 15.44 16.45
N SER A 1166 13.92 15.09 15.59
CA SER A 1166 15.28 15.63 15.65
C SER A 1166 15.33 17.12 15.35
N ASP A 1167 14.57 17.60 14.37
CA ASP A 1167 14.50 19.03 14.04
C ASP A 1167 13.80 19.84 15.13
N PHE A 1168 12.79 19.29 15.80
CA PHE A 1168 12.15 19.93 16.96
C PHE A 1168 13.13 20.14 18.10
N LYS A 1169 13.89 19.10 18.48
CA LYS A 1169 14.92 19.20 19.53
C LYS A 1169 15.99 20.24 19.15
N ARG A 1170 16.49 20.17 17.92
CA ARG A 1170 17.46 21.15 17.41
C ARG A 1170 16.90 22.57 17.39
N ALA A 1171 15.60 22.75 17.15
CA ALA A 1171 14.96 24.07 17.21
C ALA A 1171 15.00 24.66 18.62
N LEU A 1172 14.69 23.84 19.65
CA LEU A 1172 14.80 24.25 21.05
C LEU A 1172 16.24 24.66 21.39
N ASP A 1173 17.22 23.83 21.00
CA ASP A 1173 18.65 24.14 21.18
C ASP A 1173 19.05 25.45 20.50
N CYS A 1174 18.52 25.72 19.30
CA CYS A 1174 18.77 26.97 18.59
C CYS A 1174 18.20 28.18 19.34
N ILE A 1175 17.00 28.06 19.92
CA ILE A 1175 16.40 29.13 20.74
C ILE A 1175 17.27 29.40 21.98
N THR A 1176 17.69 28.37 22.69
CA THR A 1176 18.58 28.49 23.87
C THR A 1176 19.95 29.05 23.48
N LYS A 1177 20.52 28.61 22.36
CA LYS A 1177 21.78 29.13 21.83
C LYS A 1177 21.67 30.61 21.50
N PHE A 1178 20.58 31.06 20.89
CA PHE A 1178 20.37 32.48 20.56
C PHE A 1178 20.40 33.35 21.82
N LYS A 1179 19.77 32.92 22.93
CA LYS A 1179 19.86 33.59 24.24
C LYS A 1179 21.32 33.81 24.67
N SER A 1180 22.16 32.79 24.55
CA SER A 1180 23.58 32.86 24.92
C SER A 1180 24.38 33.80 24.02
N ILE A 1181 24.03 33.90 22.74
CA ILE A 1181 24.68 34.79 21.77
C ILE A 1181 24.33 36.25 22.07
N VAL A 1182 23.07 36.54 22.46
CA VAL A 1182 22.64 37.91 22.77
C VAL A 1182 23.16 38.38 24.13
N ALA A 1183 23.49 37.46 25.04
CA ALA A 1183 24.07 37.78 26.35
C ALA A 1183 25.57 38.14 26.30
N ASN A 1184 26.30 37.71 25.25
CA ASN A 1184 27.74 37.91 25.03
C ASN A 1184 28.04 39.05 24.05
#